data_AF-A0A0S7EWT3-F1
#
_entry.id   AF-A0A0S7EWT3-F1
#
_cell.length_a   1.000
_cell.length_b   1.000
_cell.length_c   1.000
_cell.angle_alpha   90.00
_cell.angle_beta   90.00
_cell.angle_gamma   90.00
#
_symmetry.space_group_name_H-M   'P 1'
#
loop_
_entity.id
_entity.type
_entity.pdbx_description
1 polymer ?
#
loop_
_entity_poly.entity_id
_entity_poly.type
_entity_poly.pdbx_seq_one_letter_code
_entity_poly.pdbx_strand_id
1 'polypeptide(L)'
;YWDPGPRADPFEDLRYVWGGFSYLQDVIEQGIIRAITGTVEKTGIYIQQMPYPCYVDDIFLRVMSRSMPLFMTLAWMYSVAIIIKGVVYEKEARLKETMRIMGLNNGTLWLSWFISSLIPLLISAGLLVMLLKMGNLLPYSDSGVVFLFLGSFGVVTIMQCFLISTLFSRANLAAACGGIIYFTLYLPYVLCVAWQDYVGFGAKLVVSLLSPVAFGFGCEYFALFEEQGVGIQWSNLLASPLEEDSYNLTTSICLMLFDAVLYGIMTWYIEAVFPGQYGIPRPWYFPFTRTYWCGEKENQNINTPMSKKGNADAVCIEEDPSHIDPGVYIENLVKIYSHGNKLAVDGLTLKFYEGQITSFLGHNGAGKTTTMSILTGLFPPTSGTAYILGKDIRSELSTIRQNLGVCPQHNVLFSMLTVEEHIWFYARLKGLPEEQVKAEMEQIVNDVGLPHKRKSRTSTLSGGMQRKLSVALAFVGGSKVVILDEPTAGVDPYARRGIWDLLLKYRQARTIILSTHHMDEADILGDRIAIISHGKLCCVGSSLFLKTHLGTGYYLTLVKRDYDLSLQSCRNSASTVSYMKKTEKEDSVSESSSDAGLGSEPESETTTIDVSLISSVIFKHVSEARLVEDLGHELTYVLPHQSAKDGAFVELFHELDDRLTDLGISSYGISDTTLEEIFLKVAEDSGVDSVELSDGVVPTRTRRRHAFGDHQSCLKPFTEDDFDFNDSEESRETDWLSGTDGKGSYQVKGWSLKRQQFVALLWKRFLYARRSRKGFFAQIVLPAVFVCIALVFSLIVPPFGKYPSLALHPSMYGEQFTFISNDIPEEPHNNKLLEALMDKPGFGTRCMEGEPIPDTPCIEVKDDWTLPQVPQSVSDIFNKGNWTMENPSPLCECSCEGRKRMLPECPAGAGGLPPPQMMISDKDTLQNLTGRNVSDYLVKTYAQIIGKSLNNKIWVNEFRYGGFSLGARGSHVVSHTGDIDEAIVQLRQLFKLKEGTAANRFFSSLSGFIQGLDTK
;
A
#
# COMPACT_ATOMS: atom_id res chain seq x y z
N TYR A 1 12.78 -3.03 35.64
CA TYR A 1 12.10 -4.28 35.22
C TYR A 1 12.33 -5.32 36.29
N TRP A 2 11.26 -5.93 36.76
CA TRP A 2 11.32 -6.94 37.82
C TRP A 2 11.33 -8.34 37.22
N ASP A 3 12.27 -9.16 37.68
CA ASP A 3 12.44 -10.56 37.30
C ASP A 3 12.37 -11.40 38.58
N PRO A 4 11.51 -12.43 38.65
CA PRO A 4 11.43 -13.29 39.82
C PRO A 4 12.73 -14.06 40.01
N GLY A 5 13.32 -13.92 41.20
CA GLY A 5 14.51 -14.64 41.60
C GLY A 5 15.13 -14.07 42.87
N PRO A 6 15.89 -14.89 43.62
CA PRO A 6 16.46 -14.51 44.90
C PRO A 6 17.62 -13.50 44.80
N ARG A 7 18.12 -13.20 43.58
CA ARG A 7 19.32 -12.39 43.34
C ARG A 7 20.47 -12.73 44.30
N ALA A 8 20.79 -14.03 44.33
CA ALA A 8 21.74 -14.61 45.27
C ALA A 8 23.03 -15.08 44.57
N ASP A 9 23.33 -14.58 43.38
CA ASP A 9 24.61 -14.91 42.72
C ASP A 9 25.77 -14.33 43.57
N PRO A 10 26.68 -15.19 44.09
CA PRO A 10 27.79 -14.74 44.92
C PRO A 10 28.72 -13.74 44.24
N PHE A 11 28.81 -13.74 42.91
CA PHE A 11 29.73 -12.87 42.18
C PHE A 11 29.03 -11.61 41.66
N GLU A 12 27.87 -11.76 41.01
CA GLU A 12 27.18 -10.64 40.37
C GLU A 12 26.34 -9.81 41.35
N ASP A 13 25.60 -10.44 42.26
CA ASP A 13 24.64 -9.75 43.13
C ASP A 13 25.24 -9.38 44.50
N LEU A 14 26.08 -10.23 45.10
CA LEU A 14 26.62 -10.06 46.45
C LEU A 14 27.86 -9.14 46.55
N ARG A 15 27.96 -8.11 45.68
CA ARG A 15 29.12 -7.21 45.55
C ARG A 15 29.49 -6.47 46.84
N TYR A 16 28.52 -6.12 47.67
CA TYR A 16 28.77 -5.47 48.96
C TYR A 16 29.39 -6.40 50.01
N VAL A 17 29.19 -7.72 49.88
CA VAL A 17 29.74 -8.72 50.79
C VAL A 17 31.13 -9.15 50.31
N TRP A 18 31.26 -9.64 49.08
CA TRP A 18 32.57 -10.09 48.58
C TRP A 18 33.53 -8.93 48.30
N GLY A 19 33.02 -7.77 47.88
CA GLY A 19 33.80 -6.54 47.71
C GLY A 19 34.24 -5.90 49.04
N GLY A 20 33.76 -6.43 50.18
CA GLY A 20 34.21 -6.07 51.52
C GLY A 20 33.62 -4.79 52.10
N PHE A 21 32.69 -4.13 51.40
CA PHE A 21 32.05 -2.90 51.89
C PHE A 21 31.28 -3.14 53.19
N SER A 22 30.47 -4.21 53.26
CA SER A 22 29.70 -4.56 54.46
C SER A 22 30.58 -4.87 55.67
N TYR A 23 31.71 -5.57 55.47
CA TYR A 23 32.67 -5.82 56.54
C TYR A 23 33.35 -4.53 57.02
N LEU A 24 33.69 -3.64 56.09
CA LEU A 24 34.27 -2.35 56.43
C LEU A 24 33.27 -1.49 57.19
N GLN A 25 32.00 -1.51 56.78
CA GLN A 25 30.92 -0.81 57.46
C GLN A 25 30.77 -1.30 58.90
N ASP A 26 30.66 -2.60 59.14
CA ASP A 26 30.55 -3.15 60.50
C ASP A 26 31.77 -2.80 61.37
N VAL A 27 33.00 -2.97 60.85
CA VAL A 27 34.22 -2.67 61.60
C VAL A 27 34.35 -1.19 61.94
N ILE A 28 34.03 -0.29 61.01
CA ILE A 28 34.09 1.15 61.23
C ILE A 28 32.99 1.57 62.22
N GLU A 29 31.75 1.11 62.04
CA GLU A 29 30.62 1.44 62.93
C GLU A 29 30.91 0.96 64.36
N GLN A 30 31.35 -0.27 64.55
CA GLN A 30 31.78 -0.78 65.86
C GLN A 30 32.93 0.04 66.45
N GLY A 31 33.84 0.54 65.60
CA GLY A 31 34.92 1.44 66.00
C GLY A 31 34.41 2.80 66.48
N ILE A 32 33.46 3.40 65.76
CA ILE A 32 32.81 4.67 66.09
C ILE A 32 31.98 4.52 67.37
N ILE A 33 31.14 3.48 67.46
CA ILE A 33 30.33 3.17 68.65
C ILE A 33 31.26 3.05 69.86
N ARG A 34 32.32 2.25 69.78
CA ARG A 34 33.29 2.10 70.89
C ARG A 34 33.98 3.42 71.26
N ALA A 35 34.32 4.26 70.29
CA ALA A 35 34.96 5.55 70.53
C ALA A 35 34.02 6.54 71.24
N ILE A 36 32.71 6.48 70.95
CA ILE A 36 31.70 7.38 71.52
C ILE A 36 31.19 6.88 72.87
N THR A 37 30.84 5.60 72.99
CA THR A 37 30.19 5.03 74.19
C THR A 37 31.19 4.53 75.23
N GLY A 38 32.42 4.21 74.83
CA GLY A 38 33.44 3.59 75.69
C GLY A 38 33.12 2.15 76.11
N THR A 39 32.05 1.54 75.58
CA THR A 39 31.63 0.17 75.94
C THR A 39 32.46 -0.88 75.18
N VAL A 40 32.89 -1.92 75.90
CA VAL A 40 33.72 -3.01 75.34
C VAL A 40 32.87 -4.17 74.82
N GLU A 41 31.60 -4.26 75.25
CA GLU A 41 30.64 -5.26 74.76
C GLU A 41 30.45 -5.11 73.25
N LYS A 42 30.65 -6.21 72.51
CA LYS A 42 30.43 -6.24 71.06
C LYS A 42 29.08 -6.89 70.78
N THR A 43 28.21 -6.19 70.07
CA THR A 43 27.02 -6.79 69.47
C THR A 43 27.44 -7.56 68.21
N GLY A 44 27.14 -8.85 68.13
CA GLY A 44 27.35 -9.63 66.90
C GLY A 44 26.25 -9.32 65.88
N ILE A 45 26.61 -8.85 64.69
CA ILE A 45 25.67 -8.60 63.59
C ILE A 45 25.82 -9.72 62.56
N TYR A 46 24.72 -10.43 62.29
CA TYR A 46 24.66 -11.45 61.25
C TYR A 46 23.79 -10.96 60.09
N ILE A 47 24.36 -11.01 58.88
CA ILE A 47 23.63 -10.68 57.65
C ILE A 47 23.03 -11.97 57.11
N GLN A 48 21.70 -12.01 57.04
CA GLN A 48 20.94 -13.13 56.50
C GLN A 48 20.03 -12.64 55.39
N GLN A 49 20.10 -13.27 54.22
CA GLN A 49 19.13 -13.02 53.15
C GLN A 49 17.77 -13.62 53.52
N MET A 50 16.69 -12.90 53.17
CA MET A 50 15.33 -13.41 53.33
C MET A 50 15.13 -14.64 52.42
N PRO A 51 14.45 -15.70 52.90
CA PRO A 51 14.13 -16.84 52.06
C PRO A 51 13.19 -16.44 50.93
N TYR A 52 13.52 -16.85 49.70
CA TYR A 52 12.69 -16.61 48.53
C TYR A 52 11.77 -17.81 48.27
N PRO A 53 10.48 -17.61 47.91
CA PRO A 53 9.59 -18.72 47.58
C PRO A 53 10.07 -19.52 46.36
N CYS A 54 9.51 -20.72 46.20
CA CYS A 54 9.71 -21.50 44.98
C CYS A 54 9.24 -20.69 43.75
N TYR A 55 10.09 -20.58 42.73
CA TYR A 55 9.81 -19.80 41.53
C TYR A 55 10.25 -20.56 40.28
N VAL A 56 9.64 -20.20 39.15
CA VAL A 56 10.06 -20.71 37.83
C VAL A 56 10.47 -19.52 36.98
N ASP A 57 11.75 -19.50 36.59
CA ASP A 57 12.28 -18.50 35.67
C ASP A 57 12.29 -19.05 34.24
N ASP A 58 11.24 -18.75 33.49
CA ASP A 58 11.17 -19.02 32.06
C ASP A 58 11.51 -17.75 31.26
N ILE A 59 12.81 -17.58 31.02
CA ILE A 59 13.37 -16.45 30.25
C ILE A 59 12.75 -16.42 28.84
N PHE A 60 12.50 -17.59 28.25
CA PHE A 60 11.95 -17.69 26.91
C PHE A 60 10.52 -17.17 26.85
N LEU A 61 9.65 -17.59 27.77
CA LEU A 61 8.27 -17.10 27.86
C LEU A 61 8.23 -15.57 28.07
N ARG A 62 9.15 -15.03 28.90
CA ARG A 62 9.23 -13.60 29.21
C ARG A 62 9.72 -12.75 28.03
N VAL A 63 10.73 -13.22 27.30
CA VAL A 63 11.21 -12.52 26.10
C VAL A 63 10.17 -12.61 24.97
N MET A 64 9.53 -13.78 24.84
CA MET A 64 8.45 -13.99 23.88
C MET A 64 7.26 -13.08 24.18
N SER A 65 6.84 -12.94 25.44
CA SER A 65 5.77 -12.03 25.89
C SER A 65 5.88 -10.62 25.28
N ARG A 66 7.09 -10.04 25.29
CA ARG A 66 7.36 -8.69 24.77
C ARG A 66 7.50 -8.62 23.25
N SER A 67 7.98 -9.69 22.63
CA SER A 67 8.32 -9.73 21.21
C SER A 67 7.27 -10.42 20.34
N MET A 68 6.25 -11.03 20.95
CA MET A 68 5.17 -11.73 20.26
C MET A 68 4.46 -10.81 19.26
N PRO A 69 4.02 -9.57 19.59
CA PRO A 69 3.41 -8.68 18.61
C PRO A 69 4.30 -8.40 17.39
N LEU A 70 5.61 -8.25 17.60
CA LEU A 70 6.59 -7.98 16.55
C LEU A 70 6.68 -9.17 15.58
N PHE A 71 6.86 -10.39 16.09
CA PHE A 71 6.99 -11.57 15.23
C PHE A 71 5.70 -11.86 14.46
N MET A 72 4.55 -11.66 15.10
CA MET A 72 3.24 -11.86 14.50
C MET A 72 2.95 -10.85 13.38
N THR A 73 3.27 -9.57 13.60
CA THR A 73 3.15 -8.53 12.57
C THR A 73 4.12 -8.76 11.42
N LEU A 74 5.36 -9.14 11.69
CA LEU A 74 6.35 -9.51 10.67
C LEU A 74 5.89 -10.70 9.82
N ALA A 75 5.29 -11.73 10.44
CA ALA A 75 4.86 -12.94 9.74
C ALA A 75 3.83 -12.66 8.64
N TRP A 76 2.93 -11.69 8.85
CA TRP A 76 1.89 -11.32 7.86
C TRP A 76 2.28 -10.18 6.93
N MET A 77 3.47 -9.59 7.08
CA MET A 77 3.94 -8.52 6.21
C MET A 77 3.95 -8.95 4.72
N TYR A 78 4.36 -10.19 4.44
CA TYR A 78 4.36 -10.72 3.09
C TYR A 78 2.93 -10.88 2.53
N SER A 79 2.00 -11.39 3.34
CA SER A 79 0.59 -11.52 2.97
C SER A 79 -0.03 -10.14 2.68
N VAL A 80 0.24 -9.14 3.53
CA VAL A 80 -0.17 -7.74 3.34
C VAL A 80 0.33 -7.20 2.00
N ALA A 81 1.62 -7.39 1.69
CA ALA A 81 2.21 -6.90 0.45
C ALA A 81 1.57 -7.53 -0.80
N ILE A 82 1.24 -8.84 -0.76
CA ILE A 82 0.56 -9.51 -1.87
C ILE A 82 -0.87 -9.01 -2.05
N ILE A 83 -1.63 -8.85 -0.97
CA ILE A 83 -3.03 -8.39 -1.04
C ILE A 83 -3.06 -6.99 -1.65
N ILE A 84 -2.20 -6.08 -1.18
CA ILE A 84 -2.09 -4.72 -1.72
C ILE A 84 -1.67 -4.77 -3.19
N LYS A 85 -0.66 -5.57 -3.54
CA LYS A 85 -0.21 -5.74 -4.93
C LYS A 85 -1.34 -6.22 -5.83
N GLY A 86 -2.11 -7.21 -5.40
CA GLY A 86 -3.22 -7.78 -6.18
C GLY A 86 -4.30 -6.74 -6.48
N VAL A 87 -4.76 -6.01 -5.47
CA VAL A 87 -5.79 -4.97 -5.62
C VAL A 87 -5.29 -3.82 -6.52
N VAL A 88 -4.06 -3.36 -6.32
CA VAL A 88 -3.50 -2.27 -7.13
C VAL A 88 -3.16 -2.72 -8.55
N TYR A 89 -2.75 -3.98 -8.75
CA TYR A 89 -2.53 -4.55 -10.09
C TYR A 89 -3.83 -4.58 -10.90
N GLU A 90 -4.96 -4.93 -10.27
CA GLU A 90 -6.25 -4.91 -10.95
C GLU A 90 -6.67 -3.48 -11.36
N LYS A 91 -6.36 -2.49 -10.53
CA LYS A 91 -6.57 -1.06 -10.81
C LYS A 91 -5.63 -0.55 -11.92
N GLU A 92 -4.36 -0.95 -11.89
CA GLU A 92 -3.35 -0.59 -12.89
C GLU A 92 -3.71 -1.16 -14.28
N ALA A 93 -4.16 -2.42 -14.33
CA ALA A 93 -4.60 -3.09 -15.55
C ALA A 93 -6.01 -2.68 -16.03
N ARG A 94 -6.69 -1.78 -15.30
CA ARG A 94 -8.07 -1.30 -15.58
C ARG A 94 -9.14 -2.41 -15.65
N LEU A 95 -8.85 -3.55 -15.02
CA LEU A 95 -9.77 -4.69 -14.96
C LEU A 95 -11.00 -4.34 -14.13
N LYS A 96 -10.79 -3.59 -13.03
CA LYS A 96 -11.84 -3.10 -12.15
C LYS A 96 -12.89 -2.27 -12.89
N GLU A 97 -12.45 -1.30 -13.68
CA GLU A 97 -13.32 -0.42 -14.46
C GLU A 97 -14.05 -1.19 -15.55
N THR A 98 -13.38 -2.15 -16.21
CA THR A 98 -13.99 -2.99 -17.24
C THR A 98 -15.08 -3.89 -16.66
N MET A 99 -14.85 -4.54 -15.52
CA MET A 99 -15.89 -5.31 -14.83
C MET A 99 -17.07 -4.42 -14.41
N ARG A 100 -16.79 -3.18 -14.00
CA ARG A 100 -17.80 -2.21 -13.63
C ARG A 100 -18.64 -1.78 -14.84
N ILE A 101 -18.02 -1.57 -16.01
CA ILE A 101 -18.71 -1.28 -17.27
C ILE A 101 -19.58 -2.46 -17.70
N MET A 102 -19.14 -3.70 -17.44
CA MET A 102 -19.90 -4.90 -17.76
C MET A 102 -21.09 -5.16 -16.82
N GLY A 103 -21.29 -4.33 -15.79
CA GLY A 103 -22.48 -4.33 -14.94
C GLY A 103 -22.26 -4.77 -13.50
N LEU A 104 -21.01 -4.98 -13.06
CA LEU A 104 -20.73 -5.42 -11.69
C LEU A 104 -20.61 -4.22 -10.72
N ASN A 105 -21.16 -4.39 -9.52
CA ASN A 105 -21.12 -3.39 -8.45
C ASN A 105 -19.80 -3.43 -7.67
N ASN A 106 -19.32 -2.26 -7.23
CA ASN A 106 -18.08 -2.14 -6.46
C ASN A 106 -18.12 -2.94 -5.14
N GLY A 107 -19.27 -3.01 -4.47
CA GLY A 107 -19.42 -3.79 -3.23
C GLY A 107 -19.12 -5.28 -3.43
N THR A 108 -19.51 -5.84 -4.57
CA THR A 108 -19.23 -7.25 -4.92
C THR A 108 -17.74 -7.47 -5.18
N LEU A 109 -17.02 -6.51 -5.78
CA LEU A 109 -15.57 -6.59 -5.98
C LEU A 109 -14.82 -6.65 -4.66
N TRP A 110 -15.13 -5.73 -3.74
CA TRP A 110 -14.49 -5.70 -2.43
C TRP A 110 -14.84 -6.91 -1.58
N LEU A 111 -16.08 -7.39 -1.64
CA LEU A 111 -16.47 -8.62 -0.97
C LEU A 111 -15.71 -9.84 -1.53
N SER A 112 -15.55 -9.92 -2.85
CA SER A 112 -14.75 -10.97 -3.50
C SER A 112 -13.31 -10.96 -3.02
N TRP A 113 -12.66 -9.78 -3.04
CA TRP A 113 -11.31 -9.60 -2.51
C TRP A 113 -11.20 -9.90 -1.03
N PHE A 114 -12.21 -9.54 -0.24
CA PHE A 114 -12.25 -9.81 1.19
C PHE A 114 -12.27 -11.32 1.45
N ILE A 115 -13.16 -12.06 0.79
CA ILE A 115 -13.29 -13.51 0.96
C ILE A 115 -12.03 -14.22 0.46
N SER A 116 -11.52 -13.87 -0.72
CA SER A 116 -10.34 -14.51 -1.29
C SER A 116 -9.07 -14.25 -0.48
N SER A 117 -8.97 -13.09 0.19
CA SER A 117 -7.86 -12.74 1.08
C SER A 117 -8.00 -13.32 2.49
N LEU A 118 -9.24 -13.48 2.98
CA LEU A 118 -9.53 -13.99 4.33
C LEU A 118 -9.19 -15.47 4.47
N ILE A 119 -9.50 -16.29 3.45
CA ILE A 119 -9.25 -17.74 3.47
C ILE A 119 -7.77 -18.08 3.77
N PRO A 120 -6.77 -17.58 3.01
CA PRO A 120 -5.36 -17.91 3.27
C PRO A 120 -4.86 -17.37 4.62
N LEU A 121 -5.39 -16.22 5.09
CA LEU A 121 -5.05 -15.67 6.40
C LEU A 121 -5.65 -16.47 7.56
N LEU A 122 -6.87 -17.01 7.41
CA LEU A 122 -7.45 -17.91 8.42
C LEU A 122 -6.72 -19.26 8.45
N ILE A 123 -6.30 -19.78 7.30
CA ILE A 123 -5.47 -21.01 7.24
C ILE A 123 -4.13 -20.76 7.93
N SER A 124 -3.47 -19.62 7.67
CA SER A 124 -2.19 -19.30 8.32
C SER A 124 -2.34 -19.07 9.82
N ALA A 125 -3.42 -18.42 10.27
CA ALA A 125 -3.75 -18.27 11.68
C ALA A 125 -3.99 -19.63 12.36
N GLY A 126 -4.73 -20.55 11.72
CA GLY A 126 -4.96 -21.90 12.24
C GLY A 126 -3.66 -22.71 12.38
N LEU A 127 -2.78 -22.65 11.36
CA LEU A 127 -1.47 -23.30 11.40
C LEU A 127 -0.59 -22.72 12.51
N LEU A 128 -0.66 -21.41 12.73
CA LEU A 128 0.07 -20.74 13.79
C LEU A 128 -0.45 -21.10 15.19
N VAL A 129 -1.77 -21.21 15.39
CA VAL A 129 -2.34 -21.72 16.65
C VAL A 129 -1.88 -23.15 16.92
N MET A 130 -1.85 -23.99 15.89
CA MET A 130 -1.34 -25.35 16.01
C MET A 130 0.13 -25.36 16.43
N LEU A 131 0.97 -24.51 15.82
CA LEU A 131 2.38 -24.36 16.20
C LEU A 131 2.56 -23.83 17.63
N LEU A 132 1.78 -22.82 18.05
CA LEU A 132 1.86 -22.25 19.39
C LEU A 132 1.46 -23.27 20.47
N LYS A 133 0.47 -24.12 20.19
CA LYS A 133 0.00 -25.14 21.14
C LYS A 133 0.89 -26.38 21.16
N MET A 134 1.24 -26.94 20.00
CA MET A 134 2.12 -28.12 19.92
C MET A 134 3.56 -27.79 20.29
N GLY A 135 4.00 -26.55 20.02
CA GLY A 135 5.31 -26.05 20.40
C GLY A 135 5.46 -25.77 21.90
N ASN A 136 4.39 -25.94 22.70
CA ASN A 136 4.38 -25.64 24.13
C ASN A 136 4.73 -24.17 24.45
N LEU A 137 4.40 -23.25 23.54
CA LEU A 137 4.60 -21.80 23.72
C LEU A 137 3.48 -21.18 24.57
N LEU A 138 2.23 -21.57 24.33
CA LEU A 138 1.03 -21.14 25.08
C LEU A 138 0.27 -22.36 25.63
N PRO A 139 0.83 -23.08 26.62
CA PRO A 139 0.22 -24.28 27.19
C PRO A 139 -1.14 -24.07 27.87
N TYR A 140 -1.38 -22.96 28.55
CA TYR A 140 -2.58 -22.76 29.39
C TYR A 140 -3.75 -22.13 28.64
N SER A 141 -3.47 -21.29 27.65
CA SER A 141 -4.50 -20.61 26.87
C SER A 141 -5.32 -21.58 25.97
N ASP A 142 -6.62 -21.29 25.84
CA ASP A 142 -7.54 -22.05 24.99
C ASP A 142 -7.28 -21.76 23.50
N SER A 143 -7.17 -22.81 22.68
CA SER A 143 -6.85 -22.67 21.25
C SER A 143 -7.96 -21.96 20.46
N GLY A 144 -9.22 -22.08 20.88
CA GLY A 144 -10.35 -21.41 20.25
C GLY A 144 -10.29 -19.89 20.40
N VAL A 145 -9.94 -19.41 21.60
CA VAL A 145 -9.81 -17.96 21.86
C VAL A 145 -8.62 -17.36 21.11
N VAL A 146 -7.47 -18.06 21.08
CA VAL A 146 -6.31 -17.60 20.31
C VAL A 146 -6.64 -17.54 18.81
N PHE A 147 -7.35 -18.55 18.28
CA PHE A 147 -7.80 -18.53 16.88
C PHE A 147 -8.77 -17.38 16.59
N LEU A 148 -9.73 -17.11 17.48
CA LEU A 148 -10.65 -15.98 17.35
C LEU A 148 -9.89 -14.63 17.33
N PHE A 149 -8.94 -14.47 18.24
CA PHE A 149 -8.14 -13.25 18.35
C PHE A 149 -7.29 -13.02 17.08
N LEU A 150 -6.55 -14.04 16.62
CA LEU A 150 -5.77 -13.95 15.39
C LEU A 150 -6.66 -13.77 14.16
N GLY A 151 -7.80 -14.46 14.09
CA GLY A 151 -8.78 -14.29 13.02
C GLY A 151 -9.32 -12.86 12.96
N SER A 152 -9.63 -12.25 14.11
CA SER A 152 -10.06 -10.86 14.19
C SER A 152 -8.96 -9.90 13.69
N PHE A 153 -7.70 -10.11 14.10
CA PHE A 153 -6.57 -9.33 13.60
C PHE A 153 -6.38 -9.48 12.08
N GLY A 154 -6.60 -10.68 11.54
CA GLY A 154 -6.58 -10.94 10.10
C GLY A 154 -7.64 -10.13 9.34
N VAL A 155 -8.87 -10.07 9.86
CA VAL A 155 -9.96 -9.26 9.26
C VAL A 155 -9.59 -7.78 9.23
N VAL A 156 -9.09 -7.22 10.33
CA VAL A 156 -8.69 -5.81 10.39
C VAL A 156 -7.52 -5.51 9.46
N THR A 157 -6.54 -6.42 9.41
CA THR A 157 -5.37 -6.29 8.53
C THR A 157 -5.80 -6.24 7.07
N ILE A 158 -6.78 -7.04 6.64
CA ILE A 158 -7.32 -6.98 5.27
C ILE A 158 -7.98 -5.62 5.00
N MET A 159 -8.83 -5.14 5.91
CA MET A 159 -9.48 -3.83 5.74
C MET A 159 -8.48 -2.68 5.71
N GLN A 160 -7.42 -2.77 6.51
CA GLN A 160 -6.31 -1.83 6.49
C GLN A 160 -5.55 -1.90 5.15
N CYS A 161 -5.32 -3.09 4.59
CA CYS A 161 -4.73 -3.26 3.26
C CYS A 161 -5.59 -2.62 2.17
N PHE A 162 -6.91 -2.74 2.27
CA PHE A 162 -7.84 -2.09 1.33
C PHE A 162 -7.78 -0.58 1.42
N LEU A 163 -7.74 -0.02 2.62
CA LEU A 163 -7.56 1.41 2.81
C LEU A 163 -6.24 1.90 2.17
N ILE A 164 -5.13 1.22 2.45
CA ILE A 164 -3.81 1.58 1.90
C ILE A 164 -3.79 1.43 0.37
N SER A 165 -4.41 0.40 -0.19
CA SER A 165 -4.39 0.14 -1.64
C SER A 165 -5.13 1.22 -2.44
N THR A 166 -6.16 1.87 -1.88
CA THR A 166 -6.88 2.96 -2.58
C THR A 166 -5.98 4.16 -2.91
N LEU A 167 -4.96 4.42 -2.09
CA LEU A 167 -4.04 5.55 -2.21
C LEU A 167 -2.98 5.38 -3.32
N PHE A 168 -2.76 4.15 -3.80
CA PHE A 168 -1.75 3.85 -4.80
C PHE A 168 -2.35 3.64 -6.21
N SER A 169 -1.51 3.84 -7.21
CA SER A 169 -1.82 3.63 -8.63
C SER A 169 -0.93 2.58 -9.32
N ARG A 170 0.26 2.27 -8.77
CA ARG A 170 1.22 1.30 -9.34
C ARG A 170 1.44 0.14 -8.39
N ALA A 171 1.34 -1.10 -8.88
CA ALA A 171 1.29 -2.30 -8.05
C ALA A 171 2.61 -2.61 -7.31
N ASN A 172 3.76 -2.53 -8.00
CA ASN A 172 5.06 -2.85 -7.39
C ASN A 172 5.47 -1.82 -6.33
N LEU A 173 5.17 -0.54 -6.57
CA LEU A 173 5.38 0.53 -5.59
C LEU A 173 4.49 0.31 -4.36
N ALA A 174 3.22 0.00 -4.58
CA ALA A 174 2.27 -0.27 -3.50
C ALA A 174 2.66 -1.49 -2.66
N ALA A 175 3.21 -2.55 -3.27
CA ALA A 175 3.67 -3.73 -2.56
C ALA A 175 4.81 -3.40 -1.58
N ALA A 176 5.83 -2.67 -2.05
CA ALA A 176 6.99 -2.30 -1.23
C ALA A 176 6.61 -1.26 -0.16
N CYS A 177 5.92 -0.19 -0.55
CA CYS A 177 5.49 0.85 0.39
C CYS A 177 4.42 0.37 1.37
N GLY A 178 3.52 -0.53 0.94
CA GLY A 178 2.45 -1.07 1.78
C GLY A 178 2.99 -1.84 2.98
N GLY A 179 4.01 -2.68 2.78
CA GLY A 179 4.69 -3.37 3.89
C GLY A 179 5.38 -2.40 4.85
N ILE A 180 6.02 -1.34 4.33
CA ILE A 180 6.68 -0.30 5.16
C ILE A 180 5.65 0.50 5.95
N ILE A 181 4.53 0.89 5.33
CA ILE A 181 3.43 1.61 6.00
C ILE A 181 2.86 0.73 7.12
N TYR A 182 2.62 -0.54 6.84
CA TYR A 182 2.13 -1.50 7.83
C TYR A 182 3.09 -1.65 9.03
N PHE A 183 4.40 -1.75 8.79
CA PHE A 183 5.40 -1.78 9.86
C PHE A 183 5.46 -0.45 10.64
N THR A 184 5.32 0.67 9.95
CA THR A 184 5.31 2.00 10.57
C THR A 184 4.09 2.17 11.48
N LEU A 185 2.94 1.62 11.10
CA LEU A 185 1.71 1.60 11.91
C LEU A 185 1.84 0.74 13.18
N TYR A 186 2.83 -0.15 13.25
CA TYR A 186 3.15 -0.92 14.47
C TYR A 186 4.03 -0.15 15.45
N LEU A 187 4.92 0.74 14.98
CA LEU A 187 5.88 1.46 15.84
C LEU A 187 5.28 2.21 17.04
N PRO A 188 4.08 2.83 16.96
CA PRO A 188 3.45 3.46 18.11
C PRO A 188 3.25 2.52 19.31
N TYR A 189 3.03 1.21 19.09
CA TYR A 189 2.95 0.23 20.18
C TYR A 189 4.24 0.16 20.97
N VAL A 190 5.40 0.11 20.29
CA VAL A 190 6.72 0.06 20.93
C VAL A 190 6.95 1.29 21.80
N LEU A 191 6.49 2.46 21.34
CA LEU A 191 6.54 3.70 22.12
C LEU A 191 5.61 3.65 23.34
N CYS A 192 4.39 3.13 23.18
CA CYS A 192 3.46 2.97 24.30
C CYS A 192 3.99 2.03 25.38
N VAL A 193 4.65 0.93 25.01
CA VAL A 193 5.30 0.03 25.97
C VAL A 193 6.43 0.75 26.72
N ALA A 194 7.19 1.62 26.05
CA ALA A 194 8.24 2.40 26.71
C ALA A 194 7.68 3.49 27.66
N TRP A 195 6.45 3.97 27.43
CA TRP A 195 5.81 5.07 28.18
C TRP A 195 4.62 4.59 29.04
N GLN A 196 4.55 3.30 29.33
CA GLN A 196 3.41 2.64 29.97
C GLN A 196 2.94 3.31 31.28
N ASP A 197 3.87 3.91 32.04
CA ASP A 197 3.59 4.62 33.31
C ASP A 197 2.72 5.89 33.14
N TYR A 198 2.70 6.50 31.95
CA TYR A 198 1.94 7.72 31.64
C TYR A 198 0.67 7.44 30.83
N VAL A 199 0.51 6.21 30.32
CA VAL A 199 -0.59 5.84 29.42
C VAL A 199 -1.73 5.22 30.23
N GLY A 200 -2.62 6.06 30.75
CA GLY A 200 -3.85 5.62 31.39
C GLY A 200 -4.86 5.00 30.42
N PHE A 201 -5.96 4.43 30.95
CA PHE A 201 -7.01 3.74 30.18
C PHE A 201 -7.52 4.53 28.96
N GLY A 202 -7.81 5.83 29.12
CA GLY A 202 -8.30 6.68 28.03
C GLY A 202 -7.28 6.84 26.90
N ALA A 203 -5.99 6.96 27.24
CA ALA A 203 -4.91 7.01 26.24
C ALA A 203 -4.74 5.66 25.53
N LYS A 204 -4.86 4.54 26.26
CA LYS A 204 -4.86 3.19 25.66
C LYS A 204 -5.99 3.03 24.64
N LEU A 205 -7.20 3.48 24.93
CA LEU A 205 -8.33 3.42 23.98
C LEU A 205 -8.06 4.23 22.71
N VAL A 206 -7.53 5.45 22.83
CA VAL A 206 -7.28 6.32 21.66
C VAL A 206 -6.16 5.76 20.78
N VAL A 207 -5.05 5.31 21.37
CA VAL A 207 -3.95 4.74 20.58
C VAL A 207 -4.33 3.37 19.99
N SER A 208 -5.22 2.62 20.66
CA SER A 208 -5.78 1.36 20.15
C SER A 208 -6.70 1.52 18.94
N LEU A 209 -7.08 2.74 18.53
CA LEU A 209 -7.70 3.00 17.22
C LEU A 209 -6.74 2.69 16.04
N LEU A 210 -5.45 2.49 16.36
CA LEU A 210 -4.48 1.95 15.44
C LEU A 210 -4.45 0.43 15.59
N SER A 211 -4.95 -0.29 14.59
CA SER A 211 -5.15 -1.73 14.67
C SER A 211 -3.94 -2.56 15.14
N PRO A 212 -2.68 -2.27 14.74
CA PRO A 212 -1.54 -3.07 15.21
C PRO A 212 -1.22 -2.82 16.70
N VAL A 213 -1.64 -1.68 17.25
CA VAL A 213 -1.45 -1.33 18.67
C VAL A 213 -2.48 -2.04 19.54
N ALA A 214 -3.75 -2.07 19.11
CA ALA A 214 -4.79 -2.86 19.79
C ALA A 214 -4.40 -4.34 19.87
N PHE A 215 -3.85 -4.87 18.78
CA PHE A 215 -3.31 -6.23 18.71
C PHE A 215 -2.10 -6.40 19.63
N GLY A 216 -1.18 -5.44 19.67
CA GLY A 216 -0.02 -5.45 20.56
C GLY A 216 -0.39 -5.54 22.03
N PHE A 217 -1.30 -4.68 22.50
CA PHE A 217 -1.83 -4.76 23.87
C PHE A 217 -2.56 -6.09 24.12
N GLY A 218 -3.33 -6.60 23.16
CA GLY A 218 -3.98 -7.90 23.29
C GLY A 218 -2.96 -9.03 23.53
N CYS A 219 -1.86 -9.06 22.77
CA CYS A 219 -0.77 -10.02 22.92
C CYS A 219 -0.01 -9.87 24.25
N GLU A 220 0.19 -8.65 24.76
CA GLU A 220 0.76 -8.43 26.09
C GLU A 220 -0.11 -9.06 27.18
N TYR A 221 -1.43 -8.86 27.10
CA TYR A 221 -2.38 -9.45 28.04
C TYR A 221 -2.44 -10.98 27.91
N PHE A 222 -2.32 -11.53 26.68
CA PHE A 222 -2.14 -12.97 26.49
C PHE A 222 -0.96 -13.51 27.27
N ALA A 223 0.17 -12.83 27.18
CA ALA A 223 1.37 -13.27 27.84
C ALA A 223 1.30 -13.12 29.37
N LEU A 224 0.67 -12.07 29.89
CA LEU A 224 0.48 -11.89 31.34
C LEU A 224 -0.37 -13.03 31.96
N PHE A 225 -1.47 -13.42 31.32
CA PHE A 225 -2.30 -14.54 31.80
C PHE A 225 -1.58 -15.89 31.70
N GLU A 226 -0.72 -16.05 30.70
CA GLU A 226 0.09 -17.26 30.53
C GLU A 226 1.19 -17.35 31.60
N GLU A 227 1.84 -16.23 31.95
CA GLU A 227 2.85 -16.15 33.01
C GLU A 227 2.27 -16.44 34.41
N GLN A 228 1.02 -16.06 34.66
CA GLN A 228 0.29 -16.39 35.88
C GLN A 228 -0.16 -17.87 35.93
N GLY A 229 -0.04 -18.61 34.82
CA GLY A 229 -0.42 -20.02 34.70
C GLY A 229 -1.92 -20.30 34.79
N VAL A 230 -2.75 -19.26 34.57
CA VAL A 230 -4.20 -19.38 34.40
C VAL A 230 -4.53 -19.57 32.91
N GLY A 231 -3.80 -18.88 32.04
CA GLY A 231 -4.08 -18.79 30.61
C GLY A 231 -5.39 -18.06 30.32
N ILE A 232 -5.60 -17.67 29.07
CA ILE A 232 -6.89 -17.10 28.67
C ILE A 232 -7.88 -18.23 28.39
N GLN A 233 -8.98 -18.17 29.11
CA GLN A 233 -10.14 -19.04 28.96
C GLN A 233 -11.37 -18.19 28.63
N TRP A 234 -12.42 -18.82 28.08
CA TRP A 234 -13.68 -18.15 27.77
C TRP A 234 -14.33 -17.45 28.98
N SER A 235 -14.10 -17.96 30.19
CA SER A 235 -14.61 -17.36 31.44
C SER A 235 -13.89 -16.07 31.84
N ASN A 236 -12.61 -15.93 31.48
CA ASN A 236 -11.73 -14.86 31.98
C ASN A 236 -11.49 -13.77 30.92
N LEU A 237 -12.22 -13.81 29.80
CA LEU A 237 -12.05 -12.87 28.68
C LEU A 237 -12.36 -11.40 29.06
N LEU A 238 -13.25 -11.24 30.04
CA LEU A 238 -13.71 -9.96 30.59
C LEU A 238 -12.97 -9.55 31.87
N ALA A 239 -12.06 -10.39 32.37
CA ALA A 239 -11.26 -10.06 33.54
C ALA A 239 -9.97 -9.35 33.09
N SER A 240 -9.59 -8.29 33.79
CA SER A 240 -8.27 -7.69 33.66
C SER A 240 -7.30 -8.39 34.62
N PRO A 241 -6.06 -8.68 34.20
CA PRO A 241 -5.02 -9.20 35.08
C PRO A 241 -4.41 -8.13 36.00
N LEU A 242 -4.72 -6.85 35.78
CA LEU A 242 -4.18 -5.69 36.52
C LEU A 242 -5.32 -5.03 37.31
N GLU A 243 -5.17 -4.90 38.62
CA GLU A 243 -6.25 -4.41 39.52
C GLU A 243 -6.67 -2.95 39.25
N GLU A 244 -5.77 -2.12 38.70
CA GLU A 244 -6.03 -0.70 38.38
C GLU A 244 -6.42 -0.43 36.93
N ASP A 245 -6.30 -1.42 36.04
CA ASP A 245 -6.44 -1.23 34.60
C ASP A 245 -7.72 -1.91 34.09
N SER A 246 -8.70 -1.12 33.63
CA SER A 246 -9.98 -1.64 33.12
C SER A 246 -9.92 -2.13 31.67
N TYR A 247 -8.73 -2.20 31.08
CA TYR A 247 -8.54 -2.70 29.71
C TYR A 247 -8.53 -4.23 29.72
N ASN A 248 -9.33 -4.85 28.85
CA ASN A 248 -9.51 -6.29 28.78
C ASN A 248 -9.18 -6.85 27.40
N LEU A 249 -9.08 -8.17 27.27
CA LEU A 249 -8.91 -8.78 25.95
C LEU A 249 -10.14 -8.55 25.05
N THR A 250 -11.34 -8.61 25.61
CA THR A 250 -12.57 -8.29 24.86
C THR A 250 -12.55 -6.86 24.31
N THR A 251 -12.02 -5.88 25.06
CA THR A 251 -11.94 -4.50 24.56
C THR A 251 -10.98 -4.39 23.38
N SER A 252 -9.84 -5.11 23.41
CA SER A 252 -8.94 -5.20 22.25
C SER A 252 -9.65 -5.79 21.01
N ILE A 253 -10.37 -6.91 21.16
CA ILE A 253 -11.11 -7.54 20.04
C ILE A 253 -12.21 -6.61 19.50
N CYS A 254 -12.98 -5.97 20.37
CA CYS A 254 -14.03 -5.04 19.97
C CYS A 254 -13.47 -3.81 19.25
N LEU A 255 -12.35 -3.24 19.73
CA LEU A 255 -11.68 -2.11 19.07
C LEU A 255 -11.13 -2.51 17.70
N MET A 256 -10.50 -3.69 17.59
CA MET A 256 -10.07 -4.23 16.31
C MET A 256 -11.25 -4.35 15.32
N LEU A 257 -12.36 -4.97 15.72
CA LEU A 257 -13.53 -5.09 14.85
C LEU A 257 -14.16 -3.73 14.49
N PHE A 258 -14.13 -2.76 15.41
CA PHE A 258 -14.53 -1.39 15.14
C PHE A 258 -13.62 -0.73 14.09
N ASP A 259 -12.31 -0.89 14.21
CA ASP A 259 -11.33 -0.40 13.23
C ASP A 259 -11.53 -1.04 11.85
N ALA A 260 -11.86 -2.33 11.77
CA ALA A 260 -12.20 -2.97 10.49
C ALA A 260 -13.39 -2.28 9.81
N VAL A 261 -14.44 -1.95 10.57
CA VAL A 261 -15.59 -1.21 10.03
C VAL A 261 -15.18 0.20 9.62
N LEU A 262 -14.39 0.89 10.44
CA LEU A 262 -13.89 2.23 10.15
C LEU A 262 -13.07 2.26 8.86
N TYR A 263 -12.11 1.34 8.70
CA TYR A 263 -11.29 1.21 7.49
C TYR A 263 -12.14 0.84 6.27
N GLY A 264 -13.17 0.00 6.44
CA GLY A 264 -14.14 -0.31 5.39
C GLY A 264 -14.93 0.93 4.93
N ILE A 265 -15.44 1.73 5.87
CA ILE A 265 -16.13 3.00 5.58
C ILE A 265 -15.19 3.99 4.90
N MET A 266 -13.95 4.12 5.40
CA MET A 266 -12.94 4.98 4.78
C MET A 266 -12.60 4.54 3.36
N THR A 267 -12.47 3.23 3.11
CA THR A 267 -12.22 2.66 1.78
C THR A 267 -13.36 3.00 0.82
N TRP A 268 -14.61 2.77 1.26
CA TRP A 268 -15.81 3.10 0.49
C TRP A 268 -15.90 4.60 0.19
N TYR A 269 -15.60 5.45 1.18
CA TYR A 269 -15.64 6.91 1.02
C TYR A 269 -14.54 7.44 0.09
N ILE A 270 -13.28 7.02 0.31
CA ILE A 270 -12.14 7.47 -0.50
C ILE A 270 -12.30 7.04 -1.95
N GLU A 271 -12.77 5.82 -2.21
CA GLU A 271 -13.00 5.37 -3.59
C GLU A 271 -14.13 6.15 -4.28
N ALA A 272 -15.18 6.50 -3.55
CA ALA A 272 -16.31 7.24 -4.12
C ALA A 272 -15.95 8.71 -4.43
N VAL A 273 -15.17 9.36 -3.57
CA VAL A 273 -14.76 10.77 -3.73
C VAL A 273 -13.54 10.90 -4.64
N PHE A 274 -12.57 9.99 -4.50
CA PHE A 274 -11.31 9.97 -5.24
C PHE A 274 -11.10 8.61 -5.93
N PRO A 275 -11.85 8.31 -7.01
CA PRO A 275 -11.70 7.06 -7.74
C PRO A 275 -10.34 6.95 -8.45
N GLY A 276 -9.56 8.04 -8.51
CA GLY A 276 -8.24 8.11 -9.14
C GLY A 276 -8.30 8.83 -10.48
N GLN A 277 -7.63 8.27 -11.49
CA GLN A 277 -7.60 8.83 -12.85
C GLN A 277 -8.88 8.52 -13.65
N TYR A 278 -9.63 7.49 -13.26
CA TYR A 278 -10.78 6.97 -14.00
C TYR A 278 -11.98 6.81 -13.08
N GLY A 279 -13.19 6.95 -13.62
CA GLY A 279 -14.44 6.87 -12.88
C GLY A 279 -15.05 8.24 -12.58
N ILE A 280 -16.35 8.24 -12.30
CA ILE A 280 -17.11 9.45 -11.98
C ILE A 280 -16.97 9.74 -10.49
N PRO A 281 -16.23 10.81 -10.08
CA PRO A 281 -16.13 11.19 -8.68
C PRO A 281 -17.48 11.69 -8.18
N ARG A 282 -17.87 11.25 -6.99
CA ARG A 282 -19.05 11.77 -6.30
C ARG A 282 -18.67 13.00 -5.46
N PRO A 283 -19.59 13.94 -5.24
CA PRO A 283 -19.33 15.06 -4.34
C PRO A 283 -19.04 14.57 -2.92
N TRP A 284 -18.22 15.28 -2.15
CA TRP A 284 -17.81 14.88 -0.80
C TRP A 284 -19.00 14.64 0.17
N TYR A 285 -20.12 15.35 -0.04
CA TYR A 285 -21.35 15.21 0.76
C TYR A 285 -22.31 14.13 0.24
N PHE A 286 -21.91 13.29 -0.72
CA PHE A 286 -22.78 12.25 -1.29
C PHE A 286 -23.42 11.28 -0.26
N PRO A 287 -22.80 10.94 0.90
CA PRO A 287 -23.45 10.05 1.86
C PRO A 287 -24.66 10.70 2.53
N PHE A 288 -24.75 12.03 2.54
CA PHE A 288 -25.85 12.77 3.16
C PHE A 288 -26.98 13.09 2.18
N THR A 289 -26.84 12.76 0.89
CA THR A 289 -27.90 13.01 -0.09
C THR A 289 -28.93 11.87 -0.12
N ARG A 290 -30.21 12.22 0.03
CA ARG A 290 -31.33 11.24 0.00
C ARG A 290 -31.41 10.47 -1.33
N THR A 291 -30.95 11.08 -2.42
CA THR A 291 -30.86 10.49 -3.76
C THR A 291 -29.91 9.29 -3.82
N TYR A 292 -28.90 9.21 -2.96
CA TYR A 292 -27.96 8.08 -2.94
C TYR A 292 -28.58 6.82 -2.33
N TRP A 293 -29.27 6.96 -1.19
CA TRP A 293 -29.78 5.82 -0.42
C TRP A 293 -31.14 5.33 -0.89
N CYS A 294 -32.04 6.23 -1.29
CA CYS A 294 -33.42 5.85 -1.65
C CYS A 294 -33.63 5.61 -3.14
N GLY A 295 -32.64 5.88 -3.99
CA GLY A 295 -32.84 5.97 -5.43
C GLY A 295 -33.76 7.14 -5.79
N GLU A 296 -33.53 7.78 -6.92
CA GLU A 296 -34.48 8.77 -7.41
C GLU A 296 -35.75 8.05 -7.88
N LYS A 297 -36.93 8.54 -7.45
CA LYS A 297 -38.19 8.03 -8.00
C LYS A 297 -38.27 8.46 -9.45
N GLU A 298 -38.50 7.48 -10.32
CA GLU A 298 -38.74 7.60 -11.74
C GLU A 298 -39.70 8.77 -12.03
N ASN A 299 -39.16 9.91 -12.47
CA ASN A 299 -39.98 11.00 -13.00
C ASN A 299 -40.37 10.60 -14.43
N GLN A 300 -41.52 9.93 -14.57
CA GLN A 300 -42.16 9.59 -15.84
C GLN A 300 -42.70 10.82 -16.60
N ASN A 301 -41.92 11.89 -16.73
CA ASN A 301 -42.28 13.04 -17.56
C ASN A 301 -41.12 13.41 -18.48
N ILE A 302 -40.77 12.52 -19.40
CA ILE A 302 -40.04 12.91 -20.61
C ILE A 302 -41.08 13.46 -21.59
N ASN A 303 -41.47 14.72 -21.36
CA ASN A 303 -41.97 15.54 -22.46
C ASN A 303 -40.75 15.93 -23.27
N THR A 304 -40.63 15.38 -24.47
CA THR A 304 -39.66 15.77 -25.50
C THR A 304 -39.61 17.29 -25.60
N PRO A 305 -38.50 17.96 -25.20
CA PRO A 305 -38.40 19.40 -25.41
C PRO A 305 -38.04 19.59 -26.88
N MET A 306 -39.08 19.75 -27.71
CA MET A 306 -38.94 20.24 -29.06
C MET A 306 -38.50 21.71 -29.00
N SER A 307 -37.19 21.95 -28.88
CA SER A 307 -36.62 23.29 -28.96
C SER A 307 -35.84 23.46 -30.26
N LYS A 308 -36.55 23.93 -31.29
CA LYS A 308 -35.95 24.70 -32.38
C LYS A 308 -35.51 26.06 -31.82
N LYS A 309 -34.20 26.30 -31.79
CA LYS A 309 -33.46 27.60 -31.88
C LYS A 309 -32.03 27.34 -31.41
N GLY A 310 -30.95 27.72 -32.08
CA GLY A 310 -30.73 28.44 -33.32
C GLY A 310 -29.21 28.58 -33.54
N ASN A 311 -28.82 28.75 -34.81
CA ASN A 311 -27.49 29.10 -35.30
C ASN A 311 -26.32 28.19 -34.87
N ALA A 312 -26.18 27.05 -35.53
CA ALA A 312 -24.87 26.48 -35.84
C ALA A 312 -24.69 26.63 -37.35
N ASP A 313 -23.56 27.20 -37.78
CA ASP A 313 -23.16 27.23 -39.19
C ASP A 313 -23.36 25.85 -39.83
N ALA A 314 -23.79 25.83 -41.09
CA ALA A 314 -24.35 24.67 -41.80
C ALA A 314 -23.52 23.38 -41.69
N VAL A 315 -23.73 22.59 -40.62
CA VAL A 315 -23.20 21.22 -40.49
C VAL A 315 -23.93 20.36 -41.52
N CYS A 316 -23.20 19.73 -42.43
CA CYS A 316 -23.75 18.85 -43.46
C CYS A 316 -24.23 17.55 -42.79
N ILE A 317 -25.55 17.42 -42.58
CA ILE A 317 -26.17 16.28 -41.89
C ILE A 317 -27.16 15.60 -42.85
N GLU A 318 -26.95 14.32 -43.12
CA GLU A 318 -27.90 13.45 -43.83
C GLU A 318 -29.20 13.29 -43.02
N GLU A 319 -30.35 13.28 -43.69
CA GLU A 319 -31.65 13.14 -43.02
C GLU A 319 -31.73 11.88 -42.13
N ASP A 320 -32.42 12.02 -41.01
CA ASP A 320 -32.61 10.94 -40.04
C ASP A 320 -33.52 9.83 -40.64
N PRO A 321 -33.12 8.55 -40.58
CA PRO A 321 -33.96 7.46 -41.08
C PRO A 321 -35.25 7.35 -40.25
N SER A 322 -36.40 7.52 -40.89
CA SER A 322 -37.72 7.56 -40.23
C SER A 322 -38.22 6.20 -39.70
N HIS A 323 -37.55 5.10 -40.05
CA HIS A 323 -37.98 3.72 -39.77
C HIS A 323 -37.11 2.99 -38.72
N ILE A 324 -36.14 3.67 -38.11
CA ILE A 324 -35.20 3.06 -37.16
C ILE A 324 -35.15 3.88 -35.87
N ASP A 325 -35.34 3.22 -34.73
CA ASP A 325 -35.24 3.86 -33.44
C ASP A 325 -33.77 4.15 -33.06
N PRO A 326 -33.49 5.29 -32.40
CA PRO A 326 -32.14 5.62 -31.96
C PRO A 326 -31.76 4.79 -30.72
N GLY A 327 -30.68 4.00 -30.84
CA GLY A 327 -30.11 3.24 -29.72
C GLY A 327 -29.34 4.13 -28.74
N VAL A 328 -28.64 5.14 -29.24
CA VAL A 328 -27.90 6.13 -28.42
C VAL A 328 -28.16 7.54 -28.96
N TYR A 329 -28.41 8.49 -28.05
CA TYR A 329 -28.62 9.89 -28.38
C TYR A 329 -27.74 10.77 -27.48
N ILE A 330 -26.92 11.63 -28.09
CA ILE A 330 -26.08 12.62 -27.41
C ILE A 330 -26.71 13.99 -27.57
N GLU A 331 -26.89 14.72 -26.47
CA GLU A 331 -27.46 16.07 -26.45
C GLU A 331 -26.47 17.08 -25.85
N ASN A 332 -25.97 17.99 -26.70
CA ASN A 332 -25.13 19.13 -26.35
C ASN A 332 -23.98 18.79 -25.36
N LEU A 333 -23.25 17.70 -25.66
CA LEU A 333 -22.23 17.15 -24.77
C LEU A 333 -20.98 18.04 -24.76
N VAL A 334 -20.55 18.46 -23.57
CA VAL A 334 -19.34 19.28 -23.37
C VAL A 334 -18.43 18.61 -22.36
N LYS A 335 -17.13 18.59 -22.65
CA LYS A 335 -16.09 18.10 -21.72
C LYS A 335 -14.87 19.00 -21.71
N ILE A 336 -14.54 19.49 -20.50
CA ILE A 336 -13.33 20.27 -20.22
C ILE A 336 -12.51 19.50 -19.19
N TYR A 337 -11.22 19.26 -19.48
CA TYR A 337 -10.30 18.67 -18.51
C TYR A 337 -9.71 19.74 -17.60
N SER A 338 -9.73 19.48 -16.28
CA SER A 338 -9.25 20.42 -15.26
C SER A 338 -7.75 20.68 -15.34
N HIS A 339 -6.97 19.69 -15.76
CA HIS A 339 -5.54 19.84 -16.00
C HIS A 339 -5.33 20.44 -17.39
N GLY A 340 -4.89 21.70 -17.44
CA GLY A 340 -4.64 22.43 -18.69
C GLY A 340 -5.86 23.12 -19.30
N ASN A 341 -7.03 23.07 -18.64
CA ASN A 341 -8.28 23.71 -19.08
C ASN A 341 -8.62 23.46 -20.57
N LYS A 342 -8.29 22.26 -21.06
CA LYS A 342 -8.44 21.90 -22.47
C LYS A 342 -9.87 21.45 -22.74
N LEU A 343 -10.53 22.16 -23.66
CA LEU A 343 -11.82 21.79 -24.21
C LEU A 343 -11.62 20.56 -25.13
N ALA A 344 -12.18 19.42 -24.74
CA ALA A 344 -12.03 18.16 -25.47
C ALA A 344 -13.24 17.83 -26.34
N VAL A 345 -14.44 18.22 -25.90
CA VAL A 345 -15.69 18.07 -26.64
C VAL A 345 -16.49 19.36 -26.44
N ASP A 346 -17.00 19.92 -27.53
CA ASP A 346 -17.69 21.21 -27.56
C ASP A 346 -19.07 21.08 -28.21
N GLY A 347 -20.11 20.91 -27.38
CA GLY A 347 -21.51 20.95 -27.79
C GLY A 347 -21.95 19.84 -28.75
N LEU A 348 -21.37 18.64 -28.63
CA LEU A 348 -21.64 17.54 -29.55
C LEU A 348 -23.09 17.05 -29.42
N THR A 349 -23.81 16.98 -30.54
CA THR A 349 -25.17 16.42 -30.63
C THR A 349 -25.23 15.42 -31.78
N LEU A 350 -25.53 14.15 -31.48
CA LEU A 350 -25.48 13.04 -32.45
C LEU A 350 -26.42 11.90 -32.05
N LYS A 351 -27.03 11.24 -33.05
CA LYS A 351 -27.87 10.04 -32.88
C LYS A 351 -27.22 8.82 -33.51
N PHE A 352 -27.33 7.69 -32.86
CA PHE A 352 -26.88 6.37 -33.32
C PHE A 352 -28.07 5.43 -33.42
N TYR A 353 -28.16 4.66 -34.49
CA TYR A 353 -29.34 3.88 -34.86
C TYR A 353 -29.13 2.38 -34.69
N GLU A 354 -30.20 1.65 -34.38
CA GLU A 354 -30.16 0.21 -34.25
C GLU A 354 -29.96 -0.49 -35.60
N GLY A 355 -29.11 -1.52 -35.64
CA GLY A 355 -28.79 -2.27 -36.86
C GLY A 355 -27.78 -1.58 -37.78
N GLN A 356 -27.20 -0.46 -37.38
CA GLN A 356 -26.18 0.28 -38.13
C GLN A 356 -24.84 0.32 -37.39
N ILE A 357 -23.75 0.35 -38.15
CA ILE A 357 -22.42 0.71 -37.66
C ILE A 357 -22.19 2.19 -37.93
N THR A 358 -22.04 2.97 -36.87
CA THR A 358 -21.67 4.38 -36.99
C THR A 358 -20.18 4.57 -36.72
N SER A 359 -19.45 5.06 -37.72
CA SER A 359 -18.02 5.33 -37.66
C SER A 359 -17.75 6.77 -37.23
N PHE A 360 -17.07 6.94 -36.11
CA PHE A 360 -16.66 8.21 -35.51
C PHE A 360 -15.24 8.53 -35.96
N LEU A 361 -15.12 9.33 -37.02
CA LEU A 361 -13.87 9.65 -37.71
C LEU A 361 -13.32 11.01 -37.25
N GLY A 362 -12.01 11.12 -37.13
CA GLY A 362 -11.34 12.36 -36.75
C GLY A 362 -9.84 12.17 -36.58
N HIS A 363 -9.07 13.25 -36.48
CA HIS A 363 -7.64 13.18 -36.20
C HIS A 363 -7.36 12.83 -34.72
N ASN A 364 -6.10 12.59 -34.38
CA ASN A 364 -5.70 12.37 -32.99
C ASN A 364 -5.88 13.67 -32.19
N GLY A 365 -6.53 13.57 -31.03
CA GLY A 365 -6.88 14.73 -30.22
C GLY A 365 -8.18 15.45 -30.60
N ALA A 366 -8.95 14.94 -31.58
CA ALA A 366 -10.24 15.51 -31.97
C ALA A 366 -11.38 15.32 -30.94
N GLY A 367 -11.16 14.53 -29.88
CA GLY A 367 -12.16 14.26 -28.84
C GLY A 367 -12.84 12.89 -28.89
N LYS A 368 -12.50 12.03 -29.88
CA LYS A 368 -13.08 10.69 -30.10
C LYS A 368 -13.16 9.81 -28.84
N THR A 369 -12.00 9.46 -28.31
CA THR A 369 -11.87 8.62 -27.11
C THR A 369 -12.50 9.28 -25.88
N THR A 370 -12.54 10.63 -25.82
CA THR A 370 -13.21 11.34 -24.72
C THR A 370 -14.73 11.16 -24.79
N THR A 371 -15.33 11.27 -25.97
CA THR A 371 -16.76 10.99 -26.16
C THR A 371 -17.09 9.53 -25.83
N MET A 372 -16.30 8.57 -26.33
CA MET A 372 -16.51 7.14 -26.03
C MET A 372 -16.37 6.84 -24.53
N SER A 373 -15.42 7.47 -23.85
CA SER A 373 -15.23 7.33 -22.40
C SER A 373 -16.40 7.92 -21.59
N ILE A 374 -17.07 8.96 -22.11
CA ILE A 374 -18.27 9.50 -21.47
C ILE A 374 -19.46 8.57 -21.67
N LEU A 375 -19.66 8.04 -22.88
CA LEU A 375 -20.74 7.09 -23.20
C LEU A 375 -20.65 5.80 -22.37
N THR A 376 -19.43 5.33 -22.10
CA THR A 376 -19.17 4.14 -21.27
C THR A 376 -19.21 4.42 -19.76
N GLY A 377 -19.33 5.70 -19.37
CA GLY A 377 -19.37 6.14 -17.99
C GLY A 377 -18.02 6.05 -17.26
N LEU A 378 -16.90 6.08 -17.99
CA LEU A 378 -15.55 6.23 -17.44
C LEU A 378 -15.29 7.67 -16.98
N PHE A 379 -15.77 8.67 -17.75
CA PHE A 379 -15.68 10.08 -17.39
C PHE A 379 -17.07 10.73 -17.33
N PRO A 380 -17.33 11.61 -16.34
CA PRO A 380 -18.57 12.38 -16.33
C PRO A 380 -18.52 13.51 -17.38
N PRO A 381 -19.64 13.87 -18.01
CA PRO A 381 -19.74 15.07 -18.82
C PRO A 381 -19.61 16.34 -17.96
N THR A 382 -19.07 17.43 -18.54
CA THR A 382 -19.02 18.75 -17.89
C THR A 382 -20.36 19.47 -18.04
N SER A 383 -20.96 19.40 -19.23
CA SER A 383 -22.32 19.86 -19.54
C SER A 383 -22.95 18.93 -20.59
N GLY A 384 -24.26 19.02 -20.76
CA GLY A 384 -25.03 18.12 -21.61
C GLY A 384 -25.28 16.74 -20.98
N THR A 385 -25.93 15.88 -21.76
CA THR A 385 -26.20 14.50 -21.35
C THR A 385 -26.23 13.56 -22.56
N ALA A 386 -26.28 12.26 -22.30
CA ALA A 386 -26.49 11.26 -23.32
C ALA A 386 -27.45 10.18 -22.82
N TYR A 387 -28.28 9.69 -23.73
CA TYR A 387 -29.32 8.70 -23.51
C TYR A 387 -28.95 7.41 -24.24
N ILE A 388 -28.92 6.29 -23.53
CA ILE A 388 -28.70 4.96 -24.10
C ILE A 388 -29.96 4.14 -23.86
N LEU A 389 -30.60 3.68 -24.95
CA LEU A 389 -31.90 2.98 -24.90
C LEU A 389 -32.96 3.76 -24.11
N GLY A 390 -32.99 5.09 -24.29
CA GLY A 390 -33.91 6.00 -23.60
C GLY A 390 -33.55 6.34 -22.14
N LYS A 391 -32.42 5.84 -21.62
CA LYS A 391 -31.98 6.05 -20.24
C LYS A 391 -30.80 7.01 -20.15
N ASP A 392 -30.83 7.94 -19.21
CA ASP A 392 -29.75 8.91 -19.01
C ASP A 392 -28.54 8.24 -18.31
N ILE A 393 -27.33 8.50 -18.85
CA ILE A 393 -26.04 8.02 -18.33
C ILE A 393 -25.75 8.51 -16.90
N ARG A 394 -26.29 9.67 -16.49
CA ARG A 394 -26.03 10.26 -15.16
C ARG A 394 -26.86 9.60 -14.06
N SER A 395 -28.11 9.22 -14.36
CA SER A 395 -29.05 8.65 -13.38
C SER A 395 -29.06 7.12 -13.38
N GLU A 396 -29.03 6.48 -14.56
CA GLU A 396 -29.39 5.06 -14.75
C GLU A 396 -28.27 4.18 -15.33
N LEU A 397 -27.01 4.54 -15.06
CA LEU A 397 -25.85 3.85 -15.62
C LEU A 397 -25.78 2.35 -15.33
N SER A 398 -26.27 1.91 -14.16
CA SER A 398 -26.26 0.48 -13.78
C SER A 398 -27.10 -0.37 -14.74
N THR A 399 -28.27 0.11 -15.13
CA THR A 399 -29.16 -0.59 -16.05
C THR A 399 -28.67 -0.50 -17.50
N ILE A 400 -28.05 0.63 -17.88
CA ILE A 400 -27.39 0.78 -19.18
C ILE A 400 -26.28 -0.27 -19.35
N ARG A 401 -25.43 -0.45 -18.32
CA ARG A 401 -24.28 -1.36 -18.34
C ARG A 401 -24.61 -2.84 -18.53
N GLN A 402 -25.82 -3.27 -18.18
CA GLN A 402 -26.28 -4.63 -18.47
C GLN A 402 -26.35 -4.88 -19.98
N ASN A 403 -26.82 -3.91 -20.76
CA ASN A 403 -27.02 -4.02 -22.20
C ASN A 403 -25.88 -3.43 -23.06
N LEU A 404 -24.83 -2.90 -22.41
CA LEU A 404 -23.70 -2.24 -23.06
C LEU A 404 -22.49 -3.19 -23.19
N GLY A 405 -21.97 -3.32 -24.40
CA GLY A 405 -20.69 -3.98 -24.70
C GLY A 405 -19.61 -2.94 -24.99
N VAL A 406 -18.40 -3.14 -24.47
CA VAL A 406 -17.30 -2.17 -24.66
C VAL A 406 -16.00 -2.89 -24.99
N CYS A 407 -15.30 -2.41 -26.02
CA CYS A 407 -13.91 -2.74 -26.29
C CYS A 407 -13.07 -1.47 -26.18
N PRO A 408 -12.24 -1.31 -25.13
CA PRO A 408 -11.35 -0.16 -24.99
C PRO A 408 -10.17 -0.21 -25.98
N GLN A 409 -9.41 0.89 -26.10
CA GLN A 409 -8.23 0.98 -26.97
C GLN A 409 -7.15 -0.06 -26.64
N HIS A 410 -6.88 -0.29 -25.35
CA HIS A 410 -5.95 -1.35 -24.90
C HIS A 410 -6.69 -2.63 -24.54
N ASN A 411 -6.07 -3.78 -24.74
CA ASN A 411 -6.68 -5.08 -24.43
C ASN A 411 -6.72 -5.31 -22.91
N VAL A 412 -7.91 -5.18 -22.31
CA VAL A 412 -8.12 -5.43 -20.88
C VAL A 412 -8.55 -6.88 -20.66
N LEU A 413 -7.55 -7.78 -20.68
CA LEU A 413 -7.74 -9.23 -20.51
C LEU A 413 -7.06 -9.73 -19.23
N PHE A 414 -7.58 -10.80 -18.64
CA PHE A 414 -6.93 -11.48 -17.52
C PHE A 414 -5.81 -12.37 -18.05
N SER A 415 -4.55 -12.02 -17.81
CA SER A 415 -3.39 -12.75 -18.33
C SER A 415 -3.32 -14.23 -17.93
N MET A 416 -3.95 -14.61 -16.81
CA MET A 416 -3.93 -15.97 -16.26
C MET A 416 -5.08 -16.85 -16.76
N LEU A 417 -6.17 -16.27 -17.25
CA LEU A 417 -7.34 -17.02 -17.71
C LEU A 417 -7.16 -17.48 -19.17
N THR A 418 -7.78 -18.61 -19.50
CA THR A 418 -7.85 -19.16 -20.86
C THR A 418 -8.93 -18.46 -21.69
N VAL A 419 -8.92 -18.66 -23.01
CA VAL A 419 -9.91 -18.07 -23.93
C VAL A 419 -11.34 -18.50 -23.56
N GLU A 420 -11.55 -19.79 -23.27
CA GLU A 420 -12.86 -20.30 -22.84
C GLU A 420 -13.31 -19.73 -21.50
N GLU A 421 -12.40 -19.63 -20.52
CA GLU A 421 -12.71 -19.05 -19.22
C GLU A 421 -13.07 -17.57 -19.31
N HIS A 422 -12.45 -16.80 -20.22
CA HIS A 422 -12.83 -15.40 -20.44
C HIS A 422 -14.26 -15.26 -20.95
N ILE A 423 -14.61 -16.00 -22.00
CA ILE A 423 -15.94 -15.93 -22.60
C ILE A 423 -16.98 -16.43 -21.59
N TRP A 424 -16.70 -17.54 -20.91
CA TRP A 424 -17.56 -18.06 -19.85
C TRP A 424 -17.75 -17.04 -18.71
N PHE A 425 -16.67 -16.41 -18.24
CA PHE A 425 -16.71 -15.43 -17.16
C PHE A 425 -17.59 -14.23 -17.51
N TYR A 426 -17.35 -13.59 -18.67
CA TYR A 426 -18.11 -12.42 -19.09
C TYR A 426 -19.57 -12.76 -19.45
N ALA A 427 -19.83 -13.95 -20.01
CA ALA A 427 -21.19 -14.41 -20.29
C ALA A 427 -21.99 -14.60 -19.00
N ARG A 428 -21.39 -15.23 -17.98
CA ARG A 428 -21.99 -15.39 -16.65
C ARG A 428 -22.17 -14.04 -15.93
N LEU A 429 -21.21 -13.13 -16.09
CA LEU A 429 -21.28 -11.78 -15.54
C LEU A 429 -22.47 -10.98 -16.09
N LYS A 430 -22.78 -11.16 -17.37
CA LYS A 430 -23.94 -10.57 -18.05
C LYS A 430 -25.27 -11.25 -17.71
N GLY A 431 -25.27 -12.33 -16.92
CA GLY A 431 -26.47 -12.98 -16.41
C GLY A 431 -27.00 -14.16 -17.23
N LEU A 432 -26.25 -14.64 -18.23
CA LEU A 432 -26.67 -15.80 -19.03
C LEU A 432 -26.68 -17.10 -18.20
N PRO A 433 -27.70 -17.97 -18.37
CA PRO A 433 -27.74 -19.29 -17.73
C PRO A 433 -26.67 -20.21 -18.31
N GLU A 434 -26.16 -21.14 -17.51
CA GLU A 434 -24.98 -21.97 -17.86
C GLU A 434 -25.16 -22.76 -19.16
N GLU A 435 -26.37 -23.21 -19.46
CA GLU A 435 -26.69 -23.95 -20.69
C GLU A 435 -26.51 -23.08 -21.95
N GLN A 436 -26.97 -21.83 -21.91
CA GLN A 436 -26.83 -20.88 -23.03
C GLN A 436 -25.38 -20.40 -23.19
N VAL A 437 -24.66 -20.26 -22.08
CA VAL A 437 -23.23 -19.88 -22.11
C VAL A 437 -22.40 -20.88 -22.90
N LYS A 438 -22.67 -22.19 -22.77
CA LYS A 438 -21.91 -23.21 -23.52
C LYS A 438 -22.12 -23.07 -25.03
N ALA A 439 -23.36 -22.86 -25.46
CA ALA A 439 -23.68 -22.67 -26.88
C ALA A 439 -23.08 -21.36 -27.45
N GLU A 440 -23.24 -20.25 -26.73
CA GLU A 440 -22.70 -18.95 -27.16
C GLU A 440 -21.17 -18.94 -27.15
N MET A 441 -20.54 -19.61 -26.19
CA MET A 441 -19.09 -19.76 -26.15
C MET A 441 -18.57 -20.52 -27.37
N GLU A 442 -19.19 -21.63 -27.75
CA GLU A 442 -18.78 -22.37 -28.96
C GLU A 442 -18.96 -21.53 -30.22
N GLN A 443 -20.07 -20.80 -30.33
CA GLN A 443 -20.30 -19.87 -31.43
C GLN A 443 -19.22 -18.79 -31.51
N ILE A 444 -18.93 -18.10 -30.40
CA ILE A 444 -17.95 -17.00 -30.37
C ILE A 444 -16.53 -17.51 -30.64
N VAL A 445 -16.13 -18.67 -30.08
CA VAL A 445 -14.79 -19.23 -30.34
C VAL A 445 -14.60 -19.57 -31.82
N ASN A 446 -15.63 -20.09 -32.48
CA ASN A 446 -15.61 -20.37 -33.91
C ASN A 446 -15.58 -19.08 -34.74
N ASP A 447 -16.40 -18.08 -34.37
CA ASP A 447 -16.52 -16.81 -35.08
C ASP A 447 -15.24 -15.96 -34.99
N VAL A 448 -14.52 -16.04 -33.87
CA VAL A 448 -13.23 -15.37 -33.67
C VAL A 448 -12.08 -16.09 -34.39
N GLY A 449 -12.29 -17.35 -34.79
CA GLY A 449 -11.28 -18.18 -35.43
C GLY A 449 -10.20 -18.70 -34.48
N LEU A 450 -10.55 -18.96 -33.20
CA LEU A 450 -9.63 -19.49 -32.19
C LEU A 450 -9.96 -20.89 -31.63
N PRO A 451 -10.52 -21.86 -32.41
CA PRO A 451 -10.90 -23.17 -31.86
C PRO A 451 -9.69 -23.96 -31.35
N HIS A 452 -8.55 -23.89 -32.04
CA HIS A 452 -7.31 -24.58 -31.64
C HIS A 452 -6.61 -23.97 -30.42
N LYS A 453 -6.93 -22.72 -30.07
CA LYS A 453 -6.32 -21.97 -28.95
C LYS A 453 -7.28 -21.78 -27.77
N ARG A 454 -8.43 -22.48 -27.77
CA ARG A 454 -9.48 -22.36 -26.77
C ARG A 454 -8.99 -22.53 -25.31
N LYS A 455 -8.10 -23.50 -25.08
CA LYS A 455 -7.52 -23.79 -23.75
C LYS A 455 -6.20 -23.07 -23.46
N SER A 456 -5.73 -22.24 -24.39
CA SER A 456 -4.51 -21.47 -24.20
C SER A 456 -4.78 -20.25 -23.34
N ARG A 457 -3.82 -19.87 -22.50
CA ARG A 457 -3.88 -18.63 -21.70
C ARG A 457 -3.74 -17.42 -22.62
N THR A 458 -4.42 -16.32 -22.29
CA THR A 458 -4.38 -15.09 -23.11
C THR A 458 -2.99 -14.50 -23.24
N SER A 459 -2.13 -14.65 -22.22
CA SER A 459 -0.71 -14.23 -22.29
C SER A 459 0.11 -14.93 -23.37
N THR A 460 -0.35 -16.07 -23.89
CA THR A 460 0.33 -16.84 -24.95
C THR A 460 -0.20 -16.54 -26.36
N LEU A 461 -1.24 -15.72 -26.47
CA LEU A 461 -1.83 -15.30 -27.74
C LEU A 461 -1.01 -14.15 -28.35
N SER A 462 -1.00 -14.07 -29.69
CA SER A 462 -0.44 -12.89 -30.36
C SER A 462 -1.32 -11.66 -30.09
N GLY A 463 -0.74 -10.45 -30.18
CA GLY A 463 -1.48 -9.20 -29.97
C GLY A 463 -2.75 -9.08 -30.82
N GLY A 464 -2.69 -9.51 -32.10
CA GLY A 464 -3.86 -9.55 -32.98
C GLY A 464 -4.94 -10.55 -32.50
N MET A 465 -4.56 -11.73 -32.00
CA MET A 465 -5.50 -12.70 -31.43
C MET A 465 -6.12 -12.19 -30.13
N GLN A 466 -5.34 -11.53 -29.27
CA GLN A 466 -5.84 -10.88 -28.06
C GLN A 466 -6.83 -9.78 -28.42
N ARG A 467 -6.56 -8.99 -29.46
CA ARG A 467 -7.46 -7.94 -29.94
C ARG A 467 -8.78 -8.51 -30.44
N LYS A 468 -8.74 -9.56 -31.26
CA LYS A 468 -9.95 -10.26 -31.71
C LYS A 468 -10.79 -10.78 -30.54
N LEU A 469 -10.13 -11.38 -29.53
CA LEU A 469 -10.82 -11.83 -28.32
C LEU A 469 -11.45 -10.65 -27.56
N SER A 470 -10.74 -9.53 -27.41
CA SER A 470 -11.26 -8.32 -26.76
C SER A 470 -12.51 -7.77 -27.45
N VAL A 471 -12.50 -7.71 -28.79
CA VAL A 471 -13.66 -7.30 -29.58
C VAL A 471 -14.81 -8.29 -29.40
N ALA A 472 -14.53 -9.59 -29.41
CA ALA A 472 -15.53 -10.63 -29.21
C ALA A 472 -16.22 -10.55 -27.83
N LEU A 473 -15.46 -10.23 -26.78
CA LEU A 473 -16.00 -10.06 -25.42
C LEU A 473 -17.00 -8.90 -25.31
N ALA A 474 -16.92 -7.89 -26.19
CA ALA A 474 -17.90 -6.82 -26.25
C ALA A 474 -19.28 -7.30 -26.77
N PHE A 475 -19.31 -8.41 -27.53
CA PHE A 475 -20.53 -8.97 -28.12
C PHE A 475 -21.18 -10.07 -27.26
N VAL A 476 -20.46 -10.59 -26.27
CA VAL A 476 -20.96 -11.59 -25.31
C VAL A 476 -22.13 -11.02 -24.52
N GLY A 477 -23.12 -11.85 -24.18
CA GLY A 477 -24.21 -11.41 -23.30
C GLY A 477 -25.39 -10.77 -24.02
N GLY A 478 -25.43 -10.81 -25.35
CA GLY A 478 -26.49 -10.18 -26.13
C GLY A 478 -26.51 -8.65 -26.04
N SER A 479 -25.34 -8.01 -25.91
CA SER A 479 -25.22 -6.54 -25.82
C SER A 479 -25.90 -5.83 -27.00
N LYS A 480 -26.90 -4.97 -26.72
CA LYS A 480 -27.65 -4.21 -27.73
C LYS A 480 -26.88 -3.02 -28.27
N VAL A 481 -26.08 -2.39 -27.43
CA VAL A 481 -25.23 -1.25 -27.78
C VAL A 481 -23.78 -1.66 -27.56
N VAL A 482 -22.94 -1.52 -28.58
CA VAL A 482 -21.53 -1.91 -28.53
C VAL A 482 -20.65 -0.73 -28.91
N ILE A 483 -19.71 -0.37 -28.05
CA ILE A 483 -18.78 0.74 -28.24
C ILE A 483 -17.38 0.19 -28.42
N LEU A 484 -16.74 0.52 -29.54
CA LEU A 484 -15.41 0.06 -29.92
C LEU A 484 -14.48 1.26 -30.09
N ASP A 485 -13.49 1.37 -29.20
CA ASP A 485 -12.48 2.42 -29.24
C ASP A 485 -11.24 1.92 -29.98
N GLU A 486 -11.06 2.38 -31.22
CA GLU A 486 -9.97 2.00 -32.15
C GLU A 486 -9.67 0.48 -32.20
N PRO A 487 -10.63 -0.39 -32.60
CA PRO A 487 -10.49 -1.85 -32.53
C PRO A 487 -9.36 -2.42 -33.38
N THR A 488 -8.93 -1.72 -34.43
CA THR A 488 -7.93 -2.20 -35.41
C THR A 488 -6.54 -1.60 -35.22
N ALA A 489 -6.37 -0.69 -34.25
CA ALA A 489 -5.08 -0.05 -33.98
C ALA A 489 -4.02 -1.08 -33.55
N GLY A 490 -2.85 -1.03 -34.20
CA GLY A 490 -1.73 -1.93 -33.90
C GLY A 490 -1.92 -3.39 -34.35
N VAL A 491 -2.95 -3.68 -35.17
CA VAL A 491 -3.24 -5.02 -35.67
C VAL A 491 -2.74 -5.19 -37.11
N ASP A 492 -2.22 -6.38 -37.43
CA ASP A 492 -1.80 -6.76 -38.77
C ASP A 492 -2.98 -6.76 -39.78
N PRO A 493 -2.74 -6.55 -41.08
CA PRO A 493 -3.81 -6.45 -42.07
C PRO A 493 -4.72 -7.69 -42.14
N TYR A 494 -4.20 -8.89 -41.87
CA TYR A 494 -4.99 -10.12 -41.90
C TYR A 494 -5.94 -10.21 -40.70
N ALA A 495 -5.44 -9.97 -39.49
CA ALA A 495 -6.27 -9.93 -38.30
C ALA A 495 -7.29 -8.77 -38.32
N ARG A 496 -6.94 -7.63 -38.93
CA ARG A 496 -7.84 -6.49 -39.16
C ARG A 496 -9.07 -6.91 -39.98
N ARG A 497 -8.87 -7.59 -41.11
CA ARG A 497 -9.99 -8.13 -41.92
C ARG A 497 -10.87 -9.10 -41.11
N GLY A 498 -10.26 -9.96 -40.30
CA GLY A 498 -11.02 -10.85 -39.43
C GLY A 498 -11.88 -10.10 -38.38
N ILE A 499 -11.44 -8.94 -37.91
CA ILE A 499 -12.25 -8.07 -37.05
C ILE A 499 -13.40 -7.45 -37.84
N TRP A 500 -13.15 -6.96 -39.07
CA TRP A 500 -14.18 -6.40 -39.93
C TRP A 500 -15.31 -7.39 -40.21
N ASP A 501 -14.97 -8.63 -40.58
CA ASP A 501 -15.94 -9.70 -40.83
C ASP A 501 -16.78 -9.99 -39.57
N LEU A 502 -16.15 -9.96 -38.38
CA LEU A 502 -16.83 -10.13 -37.10
C LEU A 502 -17.83 -8.99 -36.83
N LEU A 503 -17.43 -7.73 -37.07
CA LEU A 503 -18.30 -6.56 -36.88
C LEU A 503 -19.50 -6.58 -37.82
N LEU A 504 -19.28 -6.90 -39.10
CA LEU A 504 -20.35 -7.02 -40.09
C LEU A 504 -21.32 -8.16 -39.76
N LYS A 505 -20.82 -9.30 -39.28
CA LYS A 505 -21.64 -10.44 -38.84
C LYS A 505 -22.54 -10.09 -37.65
N TYR A 506 -22.00 -9.40 -36.65
CA TYR A 506 -22.72 -9.06 -35.42
C TYR A 506 -23.49 -7.73 -35.48
N ARG A 507 -23.56 -7.07 -36.64
CA ARG A 507 -24.30 -5.81 -36.83
C ARG A 507 -25.81 -5.93 -36.62
N GLN A 508 -26.41 -7.06 -36.98
CA GLN A 508 -27.87 -7.22 -36.97
C GLN A 508 -28.48 -7.00 -35.58
N ALA A 509 -29.52 -6.14 -35.50
CA ALA A 509 -30.22 -5.79 -34.26
C ALA A 509 -29.33 -5.23 -33.14
N ARG A 510 -28.19 -4.61 -33.50
CA ARG A 510 -27.28 -3.95 -32.54
C ARG A 510 -26.90 -2.57 -33.02
N THR A 511 -26.73 -1.64 -32.09
CA THR A 511 -26.16 -0.31 -32.36
C THR A 511 -24.66 -0.40 -32.12
N ILE A 512 -23.84 -0.33 -33.17
CA ILE A 512 -22.38 -0.40 -33.05
C ILE A 512 -21.79 1.00 -33.28
N ILE A 513 -21.04 1.49 -32.30
CA ILE A 513 -20.32 2.74 -32.37
C ILE A 513 -18.83 2.41 -32.46
N LEU A 514 -18.23 2.76 -33.59
CA LEU A 514 -16.83 2.50 -33.88
C LEU A 514 -16.09 3.84 -33.94
N SER A 515 -15.04 4.03 -33.14
CA SER A 515 -14.10 5.13 -33.39
C SER A 515 -12.89 4.62 -34.16
N THR A 516 -12.48 5.38 -35.16
CA THR A 516 -11.29 5.06 -35.96
C THR A 516 -10.65 6.34 -36.48
N HIS A 517 -9.36 6.26 -36.77
CA HIS A 517 -8.63 7.26 -37.55
C HIS A 517 -8.25 6.74 -38.94
N HIS A 518 -8.62 5.49 -39.25
CA HIS A 518 -8.41 4.83 -40.53
C HIS A 518 -9.63 5.05 -41.43
N MET A 519 -9.44 5.75 -42.54
CA MET A 519 -10.55 6.20 -43.38
C MET A 519 -11.11 5.06 -44.25
N ASP A 520 -10.24 4.11 -44.62
CA ASP A 520 -10.60 2.83 -45.24
C ASP A 520 -11.54 2.00 -44.35
N GLU A 521 -11.28 1.96 -43.04
CA GLU A 521 -12.16 1.29 -42.07
C GLU A 521 -13.53 1.97 -41.99
N ALA A 522 -13.57 3.30 -41.97
CA ALA A 522 -14.81 4.06 -41.94
C ALA A 522 -15.64 3.88 -43.23
N ASP A 523 -14.99 3.81 -44.40
CA ASP A 523 -15.65 3.60 -45.70
C ASP A 523 -16.28 2.20 -45.82
N ILE A 524 -15.57 1.16 -45.35
CA ILE A 524 -15.99 -0.23 -45.50
C ILE A 524 -17.02 -0.63 -44.45
N LEU A 525 -16.83 -0.23 -43.19
CA LEU A 525 -17.71 -0.64 -42.09
C LEU A 525 -18.83 0.35 -41.79
N GLY A 526 -18.64 1.63 -42.07
CA GLY A 526 -19.56 2.68 -41.64
C GLY A 526 -20.79 2.77 -42.53
N ASP A 527 -21.94 2.37 -41.99
CA ASP A 527 -23.24 2.70 -42.59
C ASP A 527 -23.48 4.23 -42.52
N ARG A 528 -22.98 4.86 -41.44
CA ARG A 528 -22.98 6.30 -41.23
C ARG A 528 -21.64 6.75 -40.65
N ILE A 529 -21.08 7.83 -41.16
CA ILE A 529 -19.80 8.38 -40.78
C ILE A 529 -20.03 9.76 -40.15
N ALA A 530 -19.51 9.96 -38.94
CA ALA A 530 -19.52 11.24 -38.24
C ALA A 530 -18.07 11.77 -38.16
N ILE A 531 -17.81 12.89 -38.84
CA ILE A 531 -16.48 13.51 -38.87
C ILE A 531 -16.41 14.59 -37.78
N ILE A 532 -15.38 14.50 -36.93
CA ILE A 532 -15.14 15.43 -35.83
C ILE A 532 -13.75 16.02 -35.90
N SER A 533 -13.70 17.33 -35.64
CA SER A 533 -12.49 18.13 -35.54
C SER A 533 -12.60 19.06 -34.33
N HIS A 534 -11.51 19.20 -33.57
CA HIS A 534 -11.45 20.07 -32.38
C HIS A 534 -12.64 19.92 -31.38
N GLY A 535 -13.18 18.71 -31.23
CA GLY A 535 -14.30 18.44 -30.32
C GLY A 535 -15.69 18.82 -30.85
N LYS A 536 -15.79 19.29 -32.10
CA LYS A 536 -17.04 19.67 -32.78
C LYS A 536 -17.39 18.70 -33.91
N LEU A 537 -18.68 18.55 -34.16
CA LEU A 537 -19.21 17.78 -35.29
C LEU A 537 -19.15 18.60 -36.56
N CYS A 538 -18.43 18.13 -37.58
CA CYS A 538 -18.29 18.82 -38.86
C CYS A 538 -19.32 18.38 -39.89
N CYS A 539 -19.52 17.06 -40.03
CA CYS A 539 -20.51 16.48 -40.93
C CYS A 539 -20.90 15.06 -40.51
N VAL A 540 -22.09 14.62 -40.92
CA VAL A 540 -22.63 13.29 -40.65
C VAL A 540 -23.39 12.77 -41.87
N GLY A 541 -23.08 11.56 -42.31
CA GLY A 541 -23.86 10.85 -43.33
C GLY A 541 -23.20 9.58 -43.80
N SER A 542 -23.84 8.87 -44.72
CA SER A 542 -23.24 7.73 -45.43
C SER A 542 -22.01 8.15 -46.24
N SER A 543 -21.09 7.22 -46.53
CA SER A 543 -19.90 7.51 -47.34
C SER A 543 -20.26 8.11 -48.71
N LEU A 544 -21.28 7.56 -49.38
CA LEU A 544 -21.81 8.10 -50.64
C LEU A 544 -22.36 9.52 -50.49
N PHE A 545 -23.11 9.80 -49.41
CA PHE A 545 -23.64 11.14 -49.15
C PHE A 545 -22.50 12.16 -48.98
N LEU A 546 -21.49 11.84 -48.16
CA LEU A 546 -20.35 12.72 -47.93
C LEU A 546 -19.54 12.94 -49.22
N LYS A 547 -19.28 11.89 -50.01
CA LYS A 547 -18.59 11.99 -51.30
C LYS A 547 -19.36 12.85 -52.31
N THR A 548 -20.68 12.72 -52.36
CA THR A 548 -21.51 13.50 -53.30
C THR A 548 -21.62 14.98 -52.92
N HIS A 549 -21.68 15.30 -51.62
CA HIS A 549 -21.89 16.69 -51.17
C HIS A 549 -20.59 17.47 -50.91
N LEU A 550 -19.54 16.81 -50.42
CA LEU A 550 -18.28 17.45 -50.03
C LEU A 550 -17.12 17.10 -50.97
N GLY A 551 -17.23 16.00 -51.73
CA GLY A 551 -16.24 15.59 -52.72
C GLY A 551 -16.06 16.60 -53.84
N THR A 552 -14.92 16.52 -54.50
CA THR A 552 -14.54 17.41 -55.60
C THR A 552 -14.89 16.88 -56.99
N GLY A 553 -15.26 15.60 -57.11
CA GLY A 553 -15.58 14.92 -58.37
C GLY A 553 -15.01 13.50 -58.43
N TYR A 554 -15.02 12.91 -59.62
CA TYR A 554 -14.22 11.73 -59.97
C TYR A 554 -12.88 12.17 -60.55
N TYR A 555 -11.81 11.47 -60.22
CA TYR A 555 -10.50 11.65 -60.81
C TYR A 555 -10.35 10.74 -62.02
N LEU A 556 -10.07 11.34 -63.18
CA LEU A 556 -9.67 10.64 -64.40
C LEU A 556 -8.15 10.78 -64.55
N THR A 557 -7.43 9.69 -64.32
CA THR A 557 -5.98 9.61 -64.50
C THR A 557 -5.68 8.98 -65.86
N LEU A 558 -4.94 9.68 -66.70
CA LEU A 558 -4.57 9.28 -68.05
C LEU A 558 -3.05 9.09 -68.08
N VAL A 559 -2.59 7.88 -68.37
CA VAL A 559 -1.15 7.58 -68.46
C VAL A 559 -0.71 7.88 -69.88
N LYS A 560 0.30 8.74 -70.05
CA LYS A 560 0.88 9.06 -71.36
C LYS A 560 1.63 7.85 -71.90
N ARG A 561 1.69 7.72 -73.22
CA ARG A 561 2.44 6.66 -73.89
C ARG A 561 3.86 7.14 -74.16
N ASP A 562 4.86 6.49 -73.55
CA ASP A 562 6.26 6.77 -73.85
C ASP A 562 6.60 6.25 -75.26
N TYR A 563 7.10 7.13 -76.12
CA TYR A 563 7.70 6.73 -77.40
C TYR A 563 9.17 6.39 -77.17
N ASP A 564 9.49 5.11 -77.00
CA ASP A 564 10.87 4.64 -77.02
C ASP A 564 11.47 4.84 -78.43
N LEU A 565 12.20 5.95 -78.61
CA LEU A 565 13.09 6.16 -79.74
C LEU A 565 14.39 5.37 -79.55
N SER A 566 14.34 4.04 -79.63
CA SER A 566 15.56 3.21 -79.65
C SER A 566 15.51 1.96 -80.55
N LEU A 567 14.49 1.79 -81.38
CA LEU A 567 14.42 0.66 -82.32
C LEU A 567 14.06 1.07 -83.74
N GLN A 568 14.96 1.81 -84.41
CA GLN A 568 15.07 1.76 -85.87
C GLN A 568 16.47 2.21 -86.34
N SER A 569 17.44 1.30 -86.29
CA SER A 569 18.58 1.33 -87.21
C SER A 569 19.04 -0.11 -87.50
N CYS A 570 18.61 -0.59 -88.66
CA CYS A 570 19.18 -1.62 -89.52
C CYS A 570 20.40 -2.41 -89.01
N ARG A 571 20.32 -3.75 -88.98
CA ARG A 571 21.08 -4.61 -89.91
C ARG A 571 20.76 -6.10 -89.81
N ASN A 572 20.58 -6.66 -91.00
CA ASN A 572 20.44 -8.07 -91.34
C ASN A 572 21.52 -8.96 -90.72
N SER A 573 21.17 -10.17 -90.29
CA SER A 573 21.64 -11.43 -90.88
C SER A 573 21.01 -12.63 -90.18
N ALA A 574 20.55 -13.57 -91.00
CA ALA A 574 20.07 -14.89 -90.61
C ALA A 574 21.20 -15.76 -90.04
N SER A 575 20.87 -16.67 -89.12
CA SER A 575 21.26 -18.11 -89.17
C SER A 575 20.88 -18.87 -87.90
N THR A 576 19.97 -19.84 -88.10
CA THR A 576 20.01 -21.24 -87.61
C THR A 576 20.52 -21.63 -86.21
N VAL A 577 19.60 -22.29 -85.48
CA VAL A 577 19.73 -23.61 -84.79
C VAL A 577 20.81 -23.76 -83.71
N SER A 578 20.39 -24.04 -82.46
CA SER A 578 20.51 -25.39 -81.86
C SER A 578 20.12 -25.44 -80.37
N TYR A 579 19.51 -26.57 -80.02
CA TYR A 579 19.28 -27.09 -78.68
C TYR A 579 20.60 -27.32 -77.92
N MET A 580 20.61 -27.15 -76.59
CA MET A 580 20.91 -28.25 -75.65
C MET A 580 20.59 -27.89 -74.18
N LYS A 581 20.46 -28.97 -73.41
CA LYS A 581 19.76 -29.17 -72.12
C LYS A 581 20.77 -29.39 -70.98
N LYS A 582 20.25 -29.38 -69.73
CA LYS A 582 20.79 -29.99 -68.46
C LYS A 582 21.78 -29.11 -67.67
N THR A 583 21.77 -28.98 -66.33
CA THR A 583 21.22 -29.82 -65.22
C THR A 583 21.14 -29.02 -63.90
N GLU A 584 20.14 -29.35 -63.08
CA GLU A 584 19.97 -29.39 -61.60
C GLU A 584 20.81 -28.60 -60.56
N LYS A 585 20.02 -28.09 -59.58
CA LYS A 585 20.16 -28.07 -58.10
C LYS A 585 20.81 -26.88 -57.35
N GLU A 586 19.93 -26.25 -56.57
CA GLU A 586 20.01 -25.57 -55.25
C GLU A 586 21.40 -25.36 -54.61
N ASP A 587 21.74 -24.11 -54.27
CA ASP A 587 21.68 -23.61 -52.88
C ASP A 587 22.09 -22.12 -52.75
N SER A 588 21.38 -21.41 -51.87
CA SER A 588 21.78 -20.28 -50.99
C SER A 588 22.49 -19.02 -51.52
N VAL A 589 21.85 -17.87 -51.22
CA VAL A 589 22.36 -16.64 -50.58
C VAL A 589 23.57 -15.93 -51.23
N SER A 590 23.37 -14.67 -51.66
CA SER A 590 24.25 -13.48 -51.44
C SER A 590 23.61 -12.28 -52.14
N GLU A 591 23.19 -11.26 -51.39
CA GLU A 591 23.93 -10.00 -51.16
C GLU A 591 23.54 -8.89 -52.14
N SER A 592 22.86 -7.90 -51.54
CA SER A 592 22.69 -6.55 -51.99
C SER A 592 24.04 -5.86 -52.23
N SER A 593 24.20 -5.22 -53.39
CA SER A 593 25.08 -4.07 -53.53
C SER A 593 24.26 -2.86 -53.98
N SER A 594 24.19 -1.90 -53.05
CA SER A 594 23.86 -0.51 -53.29
C SER A 594 24.94 0.14 -54.16
N ASP A 595 24.54 0.87 -55.20
CA ASP A 595 25.35 1.96 -55.70
C ASP A 595 24.49 3.22 -55.86
N ALA A 596 24.93 4.27 -55.16
CA ALA A 596 24.34 5.58 -55.13
C ALA A 596 25.19 6.48 -56.02
N GLY A 597 24.76 6.64 -57.27
CA GLY A 597 25.33 7.60 -58.21
C GLY A 597 24.38 8.79 -58.36
N LEU A 598 24.60 9.85 -57.57
CA LEU A 598 24.13 11.20 -57.89
C LEU A 598 24.93 11.72 -59.09
N GLY A 599 24.41 11.46 -60.29
CA GLY A 599 24.79 12.12 -61.53
C GLY A 599 23.67 13.08 -61.91
N SER A 600 23.93 14.38 -61.82
CA SER A 600 23.16 15.40 -62.51
C SER A 600 23.32 15.18 -64.02
N GLU A 601 22.30 14.63 -64.66
CA GLU A 601 22.20 14.61 -66.12
C GLU A 601 21.15 15.64 -66.61
N PRO A 602 21.38 16.24 -67.78
CA PRO A 602 20.77 17.50 -68.18
C PRO A 602 19.33 17.33 -68.63
N GLU A 603 18.57 18.42 -68.54
CA GLU A 603 17.25 18.59 -69.15
C GLU A 603 17.27 18.11 -70.61
N SER A 604 16.73 16.90 -70.85
CA SER A 604 16.41 16.42 -72.18
C SER A 604 14.99 16.87 -72.53
N GLU A 605 14.88 17.67 -73.58
CA GLU A 605 13.62 18.11 -74.17
C GLU A 605 12.75 16.89 -74.52
N THR A 606 11.74 16.62 -73.71
CA THR A 606 10.68 15.67 -74.04
C THR A 606 9.77 16.32 -75.06
N THR A 607 9.54 15.63 -76.18
CA THR A 607 8.47 15.98 -77.13
C THR A 607 7.14 15.98 -76.38
N THR A 608 6.60 17.18 -76.15
CA THR A 608 5.35 17.38 -75.41
C THR A 608 4.20 16.74 -76.20
N ILE A 609 3.65 15.64 -75.69
CA ILE A 609 2.29 15.21 -76.06
C ILE A 609 1.38 16.40 -75.81
N ASP A 610 0.58 16.77 -76.82
CA ASP A 610 -0.18 18.01 -76.82
C ASP A 610 -1.36 17.90 -75.84
N VAL A 611 -1.13 18.32 -74.59
CA VAL A 611 -2.12 18.31 -73.49
C VAL A 611 -3.39 19.06 -73.89
N SER A 612 -3.29 20.00 -74.83
CA SER A 612 -4.42 20.76 -75.38
C SER A 612 -5.42 19.90 -76.15
N LEU A 613 -4.94 18.87 -76.88
CA LEU A 613 -5.78 17.96 -77.65
C LEU A 613 -6.62 17.07 -76.72
N ILE A 614 -5.98 16.52 -75.67
CA ILE A 614 -6.61 15.71 -74.63
C ILE A 614 -7.63 16.54 -73.85
N SER A 615 -7.24 17.76 -73.44
CA SER A 615 -8.13 18.71 -72.76
C SER A 615 -9.37 19.03 -73.60
N SER A 616 -9.21 19.22 -74.92
CA SER A 616 -10.32 19.55 -75.81
C SER A 616 -11.37 18.43 -75.91
N VAL A 617 -10.93 17.16 -75.89
CA VAL A 617 -11.84 16.00 -75.91
C VAL A 617 -12.60 15.90 -74.58
N ILE A 618 -11.91 16.10 -73.45
CA ILE A 618 -12.54 16.04 -72.13
C ILE A 618 -13.54 17.19 -71.96
N PHE A 619 -13.16 18.43 -72.29
CA PHE A 619 -14.04 19.60 -72.17
C PHE A 619 -15.23 19.58 -73.14
N LYS A 620 -15.14 18.84 -74.26
CA LYS A 620 -16.25 18.65 -75.19
C LYS A 620 -17.41 17.88 -74.54
N HIS A 621 -17.11 16.86 -73.74
CA HIS A 621 -18.13 16.03 -73.08
C HIS A 621 -18.44 16.50 -71.65
N VAL A 622 -17.44 17.03 -70.93
CA VAL A 622 -17.57 17.52 -69.56
C VAL A 622 -16.93 18.91 -69.46
N SER A 623 -17.73 19.95 -69.70
CA SER A 623 -17.27 21.35 -69.75
C SER A 623 -16.77 21.88 -68.39
N GLU A 624 -17.23 21.29 -67.29
CA GLU A 624 -16.83 21.63 -65.92
C GLU A 624 -15.61 20.83 -65.41
N ALA A 625 -15.00 19.99 -66.26
CA ALA A 625 -13.79 19.27 -65.89
C ALA A 625 -12.64 20.26 -65.55
N ARG A 626 -11.76 19.89 -64.63
CA ARG A 626 -10.56 20.67 -64.28
C ARG A 626 -9.31 19.80 -64.35
N LEU A 627 -8.24 20.28 -64.97
CA LEU A 627 -6.93 19.63 -64.89
C LEU A 627 -6.30 19.95 -63.53
N VAL A 628 -5.98 18.92 -62.74
CA VAL A 628 -5.42 19.08 -61.39
C VAL A 628 -3.92 18.84 -61.37
N GLU A 629 -3.45 17.78 -62.03
CA GLU A 629 -2.03 17.42 -62.07
C GLU A 629 -1.58 17.06 -63.48
N ASP A 630 -0.40 17.57 -63.86
CA ASP A 630 0.35 17.18 -65.05
C ASP A 630 1.74 16.74 -64.59
N LEU A 631 1.87 15.45 -64.32
CA LEU A 631 3.13 14.79 -64.03
C LEU A 631 3.66 14.25 -65.36
N GLY A 632 4.98 14.26 -65.59
CA GLY A 632 5.56 14.01 -66.92
C GLY A 632 4.92 12.86 -67.72
N HIS A 633 4.57 11.75 -67.06
CA HIS A 633 3.96 10.56 -67.66
C HIS A 633 2.45 10.37 -67.36
N GLU A 634 1.79 11.23 -66.58
CA GLU A 634 0.38 11.09 -66.17
C GLU A 634 -0.37 12.43 -66.10
N LEU A 635 -1.61 12.46 -66.60
CA LEU A 635 -2.52 13.61 -66.52
C LEU A 635 -3.71 13.27 -65.64
N THR A 636 -4.02 14.11 -64.66
CA THR A 636 -5.16 13.89 -63.76
C THR A 636 -6.18 15.00 -63.89
N TYR A 637 -7.40 14.65 -64.31
CA TYR A 637 -8.55 15.55 -64.39
C TYR A 637 -9.55 15.24 -63.28
N VAL A 638 -10.24 16.26 -62.79
CA VAL A 638 -11.41 16.09 -61.92
C VAL A 638 -12.68 16.37 -62.70
N LEU A 639 -13.59 15.41 -62.70
CA LEU A 639 -14.88 15.40 -63.36
C LEU A 639 -15.99 15.53 -62.31
N PRO A 640 -16.91 16.51 -62.39
CA PRO A 640 -17.94 16.68 -61.36
C PRO A 640 -18.97 15.53 -61.32
N HIS A 641 -19.49 15.23 -60.13
CA HIS A 641 -20.49 14.16 -59.92
C HIS A 641 -21.82 14.43 -60.63
N GLN A 642 -22.16 15.68 -60.94
CA GLN A 642 -23.39 16.02 -61.66
C GLN A 642 -23.36 15.45 -63.09
N SER A 643 -22.22 15.55 -63.77
CA SER A 643 -22.03 15.04 -65.14
C SER A 643 -22.11 13.51 -65.23
N ALA A 644 -21.89 12.78 -64.12
CA ALA A 644 -22.09 11.35 -64.05
C ALA A 644 -23.58 10.97 -64.09
N LYS A 645 -24.45 11.77 -63.47
CA LYS A 645 -25.92 11.53 -63.49
C LYS A 645 -26.53 11.80 -64.86
N ASP A 646 -25.93 12.72 -65.61
CA ASP A 646 -26.38 13.11 -66.95
C ASP A 646 -25.91 12.15 -68.05
N GLY A 647 -25.15 11.10 -67.72
CA GLY A 647 -24.67 10.09 -68.66
C GLY A 647 -23.46 10.51 -69.51
N ALA A 648 -22.93 11.72 -69.32
CA ALA A 648 -21.83 12.29 -70.11
C ALA A 648 -20.52 11.46 -70.02
N PHE A 649 -20.33 10.72 -68.93
CA PHE A 649 -19.15 9.86 -68.76
C PHE A 649 -19.12 8.69 -69.73
N VAL A 650 -20.29 8.14 -70.10
CA VAL A 650 -20.37 7.01 -71.03
C VAL A 650 -19.86 7.44 -72.41
N GLU A 651 -20.28 8.62 -72.87
CA GLU A 651 -19.82 9.18 -74.15
C GLU A 651 -18.33 9.55 -74.11
N LEU A 652 -17.86 10.12 -73.00
CA LEU A 652 -16.45 10.44 -72.80
C LEU A 652 -15.56 9.20 -72.85
N PHE A 653 -15.93 8.12 -72.14
CA PHE A 653 -15.13 6.89 -72.11
C PHE A 653 -15.17 6.14 -73.44
N HIS A 654 -16.30 6.16 -74.17
CA HIS A 654 -16.34 5.63 -75.53
C HIS A 654 -15.40 6.37 -76.48
N GLU A 655 -15.41 7.71 -76.49
CA GLU A 655 -14.51 8.50 -77.34
C GLU A 655 -13.04 8.36 -76.92
N LEU A 656 -12.77 8.21 -75.61
CA LEU A 656 -11.42 7.92 -75.11
C LEU A 656 -10.95 6.54 -75.56
N ASP A 657 -11.77 5.49 -75.40
CA ASP A 657 -11.45 4.12 -75.84
C ASP A 657 -11.15 4.05 -77.34
N ASP A 658 -11.96 4.73 -78.16
CA ASP A 658 -11.81 4.76 -79.62
C ASP A 658 -10.56 5.52 -80.08
N ARG A 659 -10.08 6.49 -79.30
CA ARG A 659 -8.97 7.39 -79.68
C ARG A 659 -7.75 7.31 -78.76
N LEU A 660 -7.63 6.28 -77.93
CA LEU A 660 -6.50 6.05 -77.02
C LEU A 660 -5.13 6.17 -77.72
N THR A 661 -4.98 5.52 -78.89
CA THR A 661 -3.74 5.55 -79.68
C THR A 661 -3.45 6.92 -80.28
N ASP A 662 -4.50 7.62 -80.71
CA ASP A 662 -4.42 8.91 -81.40
C ASP A 662 -4.14 10.06 -80.43
N LEU A 663 -4.59 9.91 -79.18
CA LEU A 663 -4.38 10.85 -78.09
C LEU A 663 -3.03 10.64 -77.37
N GLY A 664 -2.27 9.59 -77.73
CA GLY A 664 -0.97 9.29 -77.10
C GLY A 664 -1.09 8.81 -75.65
N ILE A 665 -2.20 8.14 -75.31
CA ILE A 665 -2.51 7.63 -73.97
C ILE A 665 -2.30 6.11 -73.96
N SER A 666 -1.65 5.58 -72.94
CA SER A 666 -1.41 4.14 -72.76
C SER A 666 -2.57 3.45 -72.04
N SER A 667 -3.11 4.08 -71.00
CA SER A 667 -4.29 3.64 -70.27
C SER A 667 -4.95 4.83 -69.56
N TYR A 668 -6.21 4.66 -69.15
CA TYR A 668 -6.86 5.59 -68.22
C TYR A 668 -7.51 4.82 -67.07
N GLY A 669 -7.61 5.47 -65.92
CA GLY A 669 -8.30 4.98 -64.74
C GLY A 669 -9.23 6.06 -64.18
N ILE A 670 -10.37 5.63 -63.66
CA ILE A 670 -11.26 6.50 -62.90
C ILE A 670 -11.21 6.11 -61.42
N SER A 671 -11.03 7.08 -60.54
CA SER A 671 -11.16 6.93 -59.09
C SER A 671 -12.16 7.94 -58.56
N ASP A 672 -12.85 7.59 -57.48
CA ASP A 672 -13.73 8.54 -56.76
C ASP A 672 -12.91 9.31 -55.73
N THR A 673 -13.43 10.45 -55.29
CA THR A 673 -12.91 11.16 -54.12
C THR A 673 -12.83 10.23 -52.92
N THR A 674 -11.66 10.18 -52.30
CA THR A 674 -11.45 9.40 -51.08
C THR A 674 -12.04 10.15 -49.88
N LEU A 675 -12.42 9.42 -48.83
CA LEU A 675 -12.78 10.05 -47.55
C LEU A 675 -11.63 10.87 -46.95
N GLU A 676 -10.38 10.55 -47.31
CA GLU A 676 -9.17 11.29 -46.92
C GLU A 676 -9.18 12.72 -47.46
N GLU A 677 -9.51 12.90 -48.73
CA GLU A 677 -9.59 14.24 -49.31
C GLU A 677 -10.74 15.05 -48.69
N ILE A 678 -11.90 14.42 -48.47
CA ILE A 678 -13.05 15.07 -47.81
C ILE A 678 -12.67 15.49 -46.39
N PHE A 679 -11.97 14.62 -45.65
CA PHE A 679 -11.51 14.92 -44.31
C PHE A 679 -10.52 16.10 -44.30
N LEU A 680 -9.54 16.11 -45.21
CA LEU A 680 -8.58 17.22 -45.34
C LEU A 680 -9.27 18.53 -45.68
N LYS A 681 -10.20 18.51 -46.65
CA LYS A 681 -10.97 19.69 -47.04
C LYS A 681 -11.82 20.23 -45.88
N VAL A 682 -12.52 19.35 -45.16
CA VAL A 682 -13.31 19.72 -43.98
C VAL A 682 -12.42 20.25 -42.86
N ALA A 683 -11.22 19.70 -42.69
CA ALA A 683 -10.25 20.18 -41.71
C ALA A 683 -9.70 21.58 -42.09
N GLU A 684 -9.37 21.82 -43.36
CA GLU A 684 -8.96 23.13 -43.88
C GLU A 684 -10.06 24.19 -43.68
N ASP A 685 -11.30 23.86 -44.07
CA ASP A 685 -12.46 24.75 -43.95
C ASP A 685 -12.81 25.04 -42.47
N SER A 686 -12.48 24.13 -41.56
CA SER A 686 -12.67 24.30 -40.11
C SER A 686 -11.58 25.16 -39.45
N GLY A 687 -10.60 25.69 -40.20
CA GLY A 687 -9.60 26.65 -39.71
C GLY A 687 -8.39 26.02 -39.00
N VAL A 688 -7.98 24.82 -39.37
CA VAL A 688 -6.88 24.07 -38.72
C VAL A 688 -5.50 24.75 -38.86
N ASP A 689 -5.35 25.78 -39.70
CA ASP A 689 -4.12 26.59 -39.81
C ASP A 689 -4.23 28.05 -39.32
N SER A 690 -5.39 28.50 -38.83
CA SER A 690 -5.56 29.86 -38.31
C SER A 690 -5.55 29.88 -36.78
N VAL A 691 -4.40 29.57 -36.17
CA VAL A 691 -4.12 30.10 -34.83
C VAL A 691 -3.71 31.56 -35.02
N GLU A 692 -4.66 32.46 -34.74
CA GLU A 692 -4.44 33.90 -34.65
C GLU A 692 -3.25 34.20 -33.73
N LEU A 693 -2.14 34.64 -34.31
CA LEU A 693 -1.14 35.44 -33.59
C LEU A 693 -1.65 36.90 -33.58
N SER A 694 -2.18 37.32 -32.43
CA SER A 694 -2.28 38.74 -32.10
C SER A 694 -0.87 39.30 -31.97
N ASP A 695 -0.37 39.96 -33.02
CA ASP A 695 0.03 41.37 -32.97
C ASP A 695 0.56 41.81 -34.34
N GLY A 696 0.11 42.99 -34.76
CA GLY A 696 0.07 43.40 -36.17
C GLY A 696 1.41 43.59 -36.85
N VAL A 697 1.55 43.01 -38.05
CA VAL A 697 2.31 43.54 -39.18
C VAL A 697 1.60 43.15 -40.49
N VAL A 698 1.60 44.10 -41.43
CA VAL A 698 1.03 44.13 -42.80
C VAL A 698 1.29 42.84 -43.61
N PRO A 699 0.34 42.39 -44.48
CA PRO A 699 0.46 41.12 -45.19
C PRO A 699 1.43 41.21 -46.39
N THR A 700 2.45 40.36 -46.39
CA THR A 700 3.25 40.05 -47.58
C THR A 700 2.66 38.85 -48.30
N ARG A 701 2.25 39.08 -49.56
CA ARG A 701 1.86 38.05 -50.54
C ARG A 701 2.94 36.96 -50.63
N THR A 702 2.60 35.73 -50.28
CA THR A 702 3.40 34.54 -50.61
C THR A 702 2.69 33.69 -51.65
N ARG A 703 3.39 33.55 -52.78
CA ARG A 703 3.06 32.72 -53.93
C ARG A 703 3.04 31.23 -53.53
N ARG A 704 2.02 30.52 -54.04
CA ARG A 704 1.97 29.05 -54.10
C ARG A 704 3.21 28.50 -54.82
N ARG A 705 3.91 27.57 -54.17
CA ARG A 705 4.71 26.51 -54.81
C ARG A 705 4.57 25.26 -53.97
N HIS A 706 3.78 24.31 -54.48
CA HIS A 706 3.75 22.93 -53.99
C HIS A 706 5.06 22.25 -54.38
N ALA A 707 5.67 21.55 -53.43
CA ALA A 707 6.72 20.56 -53.67
C ALA A 707 6.37 19.35 -52.81
N PHE A 708 5.74 18.35 -53.45
CA PHE A 708 5.64 16.99 -52.93
C PHE A 708 6.86 16.23 -53.45
N GLY A 709 7.60 15.59 -52.53
CA GLY A 709 8.78 14.79 -52.87
C GLY A 709 9.54 14.39 -51.61
N ASP A 710 9.25 13.17 -51.13
CA ASP A 710 10.20 12.17 -50.63
C ASP A 710 9.65 11.37 -49.45
N HIS A 711 9.10 10.19 -49.77
CA HIS A 711 8.99 9.08 -48.85
C HIS A 711 10.32 8.32 -48.84
N GLN A 712 11.10 8.48 -47.76
CA GLN A 712 12.15 7.52 -47.44
C GLN A 712 12.21 7.21 -45.94
N SER A 713 11.77 5.98 -45.64
CA SER A 713 12.21 5.10 -44.56
C SER A 713 12.35 5.65 -43.14
N CYS A 714 11.46 5.20 -42.26
CA CYS A 714 11.75 5.02 -40.84
C CYS A 714 11.37 3.61 -40.40
N LEU A 715 12.23 2.64 -40.73
CA LEU A 715 12.35 1.40 -39.97
C LEU A 715 13.23 1.68 -38.75
N LYS A 716 12.65 1.58 -37.55
CA LYS A 716 13.38 1.25 -36.33
C LYS A 716 12.62 0.13 -35.59
N PRO A 717 13.32 -0.86 -35.03
CA PRO A 717 12.68 -1.91 -34.25
C PRO A 717 12.20 -1.35 -32.91
N PHE A 718 10.95 -1.64 -32.56
CA PHE A 718 10.41 -1.44 -31.23
C PHE A 718 11.05 -2.44 -30.27
N THR A 719 11.75 -1.94 -29.26
CA THR A 719 11.95 -2.66 -28.00
C THR A 719 10.92 -2.15 -27.01
N GLU A 720 10.16 -3.08 -26.43
CA GLU A 720 9.26 -2.86 -25.31
C GLU A 720 10.05 -2.29 -24.13
N ASP A 721 9.75 -1.07 -23.72
CA ASP A 721 9.57 -0.61 -22.34
C ASP A 721 9.49 0.93 -22.30
N ASP A 722 8.63 1.43 -21.41
CA ASP A 722 8.33 2.84 -21.09
C ASP A 722 7.30 3.59 -21.95
N PHE A 723 6.03 3.50 -21.53
CA PHE A 723 5.04 4.57 -21.76
C PHE A 723 4.60 5.25 -20.44
N ASP A 724 4.49 6.57 -20.59
CA ASP A 724 3.75 7.58 -19.83
C ASP A 724 4.37 8.19 -18.57
N PHE A 725 5.00 9.34 -18.79
CA PHE A 725 4.70 10.56 -18.04
C PHE A 725 4.53 11.77 -18.98
N ASN A 726 3.45 12.52 -18.74
CA ASN A 726 3.14 13.86 -19.26
C ASN A 726 4.36 14.76 -19.36
N ASP A 727 4.52 15.44 -20.51
CA ASP A 727 4.99 16.83 -20.56
C ASP A 727 4.36 17.51 -21.79
N SER A 728 3.25 18.20 -21.54
CA SER A 728 2.71 19.24 -22.43
C SER A 728 2.77 20.56 -21.69
N GLU A 729 3.98 21.05 -21.48
CA GLU A 729 4.32 22.45 -21.20
C GLU A 729 5.85 22.52 -21.28
N GLU A 730 6.41 23.27 -22.23
CA GLU A 730 7.73 22.93 -22.78
C GLU A 730 8.19 23.67 -24.05
N SER A 731 7.66 24.84 -24.43
CA SER A 731 8.19 25.55 -25.62
C SER A 731 7.99 27.06 -25.59
N ARG A 732 8.42 27.73 -24.50
CA ARG A 732 8.52 29.20 -24.50
C ARG A 732 9.81 29.80 -23.90
N GLU A 733 10.82 29.00 -23.57
CA GLU A 733 12.07 29.54 -22.99
C GLU A 733 13.37 29.22 -23.77
N THR A 734 13.28 28.67 -24.98
CA THR A 734 14.46 28.48 -25.85
C THR A 734 14.76 29.65 -26.79
N ASP A 735 13.96 30.72 -26.78
CA ASP A 735 14.14 31.86 -27.70
C ASP A 735 15.27 32.82 -27.32
N TRP A 736 15.88 32.69 -26.14
CA TRP A 736 16.98 33.57 -25.70
C TRP A 736 18.38 33.19 -26.24
N LEU A 737 18.47 32.20 -27.12
CA LEU A 737 19.72 31.80 -27.79
C LEU A 737 19.66 31.86 -29.32
N SER A 738 18.58 32.42 -29.90
CA SER A 738 18.50 32.75 -31.32
C SER A 738 19.29 34.03 -31.59
N GLY A 739 20.62 33.91 -31.58
CA GLY A 739 21.48 34.88 -32.23
C GLY A 739 21.21 34.84 -33.72
N THR A 740 20.73 35.96 -34.25
CA THR A 740 20.60 36.24 -35.68
C THR A 740 21.93 36.01 -36.38
N ASP A 741 22.08 34.87 -37.05
CA ASP A 741 22.77 34.74 -38.33
C ASP A 741 22.59 33.31 -38.85
N GLY A 742 21.69 33.16 -39.82
CA GLY A 742 21.53 31.93 -40.60
C GLY A 742 22.75 31.69 -41.49
N LYS A 743 23.73 30.94 -40.96
CA LYS A 743 24.71 30.18 -41.76
C LYS A 743 24.89 28.80 -41.13
N GLY A 744 24.94 27.81 -42.01
CA GLY A 744 24.78 26.38 -41.72
C GLY A 744 25.52 25.87 -40.49
N SER A 745 24.84 24.97 -39.77
CA SER A 745 25.30 24.29 -38.56
C SER A 745 26.71 23.72 -38.75
N TYR A 746 27.70 24.27 -38.04
CA TYR A 746 28.93 23.54 -37.79
C TYR A 746 28.59 22.33 -36.91
N GLN A 747 28.75 21.11 -37.44
CA GLN A 747 28.76 19.92 -36.59
C GLN A 747 29.93 20.03 -35.61
N VAL A 748 29.63 20.35 -34.36
CA VAL A 748 30.61 20.32 -33.28
C VAL A 748 31.04 18.85 -33.11
N LYS A 749 32.28 18.51 -33.45
CA LYS A 749 32.86 17.15 -33.32
C LYS A 749 33.90 17.12 -32.21
N GLY A 750 34.08 15.96 -31.58
CA GLY A 750 35.12 15.73 -30.57
C GLY A 750 34.79 16.19 -29.15
N TRP A 751 35.77 16.76 -28.44
CA TRP A 751 35.68 17.07 -27.00
C TRP A 751 34.68 18.19 -26.67
N SER A 752 34.53 19.18 -27.56
CA SER A 752 33.60 20.30 -27.36
C SER A 752 32.13 19.83 -27.33
N LEU A 753 31.78 18.87 -28.20
CA LEU A 753 30.44 18.25 -28.21
C LEU A 753 30.20 17.47 -26.92
N LYS A 754 31.18 16.66 -26.48
CA LYS A 754 31.07 15.93 -25.20
C LYS A 754 30.88 16.89 -24.02
N ARG A 755 31.56 18.04 -24.02
CA ARG A 755 31.37 19.08 -22.99
C ARG A 755 29.97 19.69 -23.04
N GLN A 756 29.47 20.04 -24.23
CA GLN A 756 28.11 20.57 -24.39
C GLN A 756 27.04 19.54 -23.98
N GLN A 757 27.17 18.28 -24.40
CA GLN A 757 26.28 17.19 -23.98
C GLN A 757 26.33 16.99 -22.46
N PHE A 758 27.51 17.03 -21.85
CA PHE A 758 27.65 16.92 -20.39
C PHE A 758 26.97 18.07 -19.65
N VAL A 759 27.16 19.32 -20.11
CA VAL A 759 26.49 20.50 -19.54
C VAL A 759 24.97 20.41 -19.76
N ALA A 760 24.52 19.96 -20.93
CA ALA A 760 23.10 19.76 -21.21
C ALA A 760 22.49 18.66 -20.33
N LEU A 761 23.21 17.57 -20.06
CA LEU A 761 22.78 16.52 -19.11
C LEU A 761 22.72 17.03 -17.67
N LEU A 762 23.70 17.84 -17.24
CA LEU A 762 23.67 18.49 -15.92
C LEU A 762 22.53 19.49 -15.81
N TRP A 763 22.30 20.29 -16.85
CA TRP A 763 21.20 21.25 -16.90
C TRP A 763 19.84 20.53 -16.89
N LYS A 764 19.69 19.46 -17.70
CA LYS A 764 18.51 18.59 -17.67
C LYS A 764 18.31 18.02 -16.26
N ARG A 765 19.36 17.49 -15.63
CA ARG A 765 19.28 16.94 -14.26
C ARG A 765 18.92 18.02 -13.24
N PHE A 766 19.44 19.24 -13.39
CA PHE A 766 19.11 20.38 -12.53
C PHE A 766 17.65 20.82 -12.72
N LEU A 767 17.16 20.92 -13.95
CA LEU A 767 15.75 21.22 -14.24
C LEU A 767 14.83 20.15 -13.66
N TYR A 768 15.14 18.87 -13.86
CA TYR A 768 14.41 17.76 -13.23
C TYR A 768 14.43 17.86 -11.70
N ALA A 769 15.59 18.13 -11.09
CA ALA A 769 15.70 18.31 -9.64
C ALA A 769 14.91 19.53 -9.12
N ARG A 770 14.93 20.65 -9.84
CA ARG A 770 14.20 21.88 -9.50
C ARG A 770 12.69 21.71 -9.63
N ARG A 771 12.23 20.98 -10.65
CA ARG A 771 10.79 20.71 -10.87
C ARG A 771 10.24 19.63 -9.95
N SER A 772 11.05 18.61 -9.62
CA SER A 772 10.62 17.46 -8.81
C SER A 772 10.56 17.78 -7.31
N ARG A 773 9.62 18.66 -6.90
CA ARG A 773 9.36 18.98 -5.48
C ARG A 773 9.15 17.73 -4.61
N LYS A 774 8.51 16.69 -5.16
CA LYS A 774 8.32 15.37 -4.49
C LYS A 774 9.65 14.61 -4.30
N GLY A 775 10.54 14.65 -5.29
CA GLY A 775 11.85 14.01 -5.23
C GLY A 775 12.78 14.67 -4.22
N PHE A 776 12.78 16.00 -4.16
CA PHE A 776 13.52 16.76 -3.15
C PHE A 776 13.10 16.39 -1.72
N PHE A 777 11.79 16.30 -1.47
CA PHE A 777 11.27 15.90 -0.16
C PHE A 777 11.71 14.48 0.22
N ALA A 778 11.57 13.51 -0.69
CA ALA A 778 11.90 12.12 -0.41
C ALA A 778 13.42 11.87 -0.22
N GLN A 779 14.27 12.55 -0.98
CA GLN A 779 15.72 12.28 -0.98
C GLN A 779 16.51 13.08 0.06
N ILE A 780 16.03 14.28 0.44
CA ILE A 780 16.77 15.18 1.35
C ILE A 780 16.06 15.32 2.70
N VAL A 781 14.76 15.62 2.69
CA VAL A 781 14.01 15.88 3.93
C VAL A 781 13.82 14.60 4.74
N LEU A 782 13.44 13.49 4.11
CA LEU A 782 13.15 12.24 4.81
C LEU A 782 14.40 11.67 5.55
N PRO A 783 15.61 11.58 4.94
CA PRO A 783 16.79 11.14 5.68
C PRO A 783 17.17 12.09 6.83
N ALA A 784 17.03 13.41 6.64
CA ALA A 784 17.29 14.38 7.70
C ALA A 784 16.34 14.17 8.90
N VAL A 785 15.06 13.90 8.63
CA VAL A 785 14.08 13.55 9.67
C VAL A 785 14.47 12.26 10.40
N PHE A 786 14.92 11.22 9.68
CA PHE A 786 15.39 9.98 10.33
C PHE A 786 16.63 10.20 11.20
N VAL A 787 17.57 11.04 10.77
CA VAL A 787 18.72 11.42 11.60
C VAL A 787 18.27 12.20 12.85
N CYS A 788 17.33 13.13 12.71
CA CYS A 788 16.76 13.84 13.86
C CYS A 788 16.08 12.88 14.84
N ILE A 789 15.27 11.93 14.34
CA ILE A 789 14.63 10.91 15.18
C ILE A 789 15.69 10.05 15.90
N ALA A 790 16.72 9.59 15.19
CA ALA A 790 17.81 8.81 15.79
C ALA A 790 18.56 9.58 16.88
N LEU A 791 18.82 10.88 16.66
CA LEU A 791 19.44 11.74 17.67
C LEU A 791 18.54 11.93 18.90
N VAL A 792 17.24 12.13 18.71
CA VAL A 792 16.28 12.19 19.83
C VAL A 792 16.29 10.90 20.63
N PHE A 793 16.28 9.73 19.96
CA PHE A 793 16.41 8.44 20.64
C PHE A 793 17.74 8.32 21.41
N SER A 794 18.85 8.81 20.86
CA SER A 794 20.15 8.78 21.55
C SER A 794 20.19 9.65 22.82
N LEU A 795 19.41 10.73 22.88
CA LEU A 795 19.29 11.59 24.07
C LEU A 795 18.46 10.96 25.19
N ILE A 796 17.58 10.00 24.87
CA ILE A 796 16.75 9.27 25.84
C ILE A 796 17.55 8.15 26.54
N VAL A 797 18.58 7.59 25.89
CA VAL A 797 19.41 6.54 26.48
C VAL A 797 20.28 7.13 27.61
N PRO A 798 20.17 6.64 28.86
CA PRO A 798 20.93 7.19 29.96
C PRO A 798 22.45 7.04 29.73
N PRO A 799 23.26 8.06 30.05
CA PRO A 799 24.70 7.98 29.87
C PRO A 799 25.31 6.94 30.81
N PHE A 800 25.79 5.83 30.26
CA PHE A 800 26.60 4.87 30.99
C PHE A 800 27.91 5.54 31.43
N GLY A 801 28.14 5.74 32.73
CA GLY A 801 29.49 6.09 33.20
C GLY A 801 29.63 6.94 34.47
N LYS A 802 28.56 7.50 35.05
CA LYS A 802 28.66 8.22 36.33
C LYS A 802 27.46 7.91 37.22
N TYR A 803 27.60 6.91 38.09
CA TYR A 803 26.67 6.74 39.20
C TYR A 803 27.01 7.79 40.27
N PRO A 804 26.05 8.65 40.67
CA PRO A 804 26.27 9.58 41.77
C PRO A 804 26.44 8.81 43.09
N SER A 805 27.13 9.39 44.06
CA SER A 805 27.15 8.87 45.43
C SER A 805 25.72 8.84 45.98
N LEU A 806 25.26 7.68 46.43
CA LEU A 806 23.92 7.49 46.98
C LEU A 806 24.03 7.17 48.47
N ALA A 807 23.44 8.03 49.31
CA ALA A 807 23.28 7.74 50.73
C ALA A 807 22.18 6.67 50.89
N LEU A 808 22.49 5.60 51.64
CA LEU A 808 21.56 4.51 51.89
C LEU A 808 20.66 4.85 53.08
N HIS A 809 19.35 4.87 52.89
CA HIS A 809 18.37 5.01 53.97
C HIS A 809 17.12 4.19 53.63
N PRO A 810 16.45 3.53 54.58
CA PRO A 810 15.24 2.74 54.29
C PRO A 810 14.19 3.50 53.49
N SER A 811 14.00 4.79 53.75
CA SER A 811 13.02 5.64 53.05
C SER A 811 13.29 5.86 51.56
N MET A 812 14.45 5.43 51.03
CA MET A 812 14.76 5.51 49.60
C MET A 812 13.86 4.61 48.74
N TYR A 813 13.23 3.61 49.37
CA TYR A 813 12.47 2.56 48.68
C TYR A 813 10.96 2.83 48.59
N GLY A 814 10.49 4.02 48.97
CA GLY A 814 9.08 4.39 48.87
C GLY A 814 8.26 3.78 50.00
N GLU A 815 7.11 3.16 49.68
CA GLU A 815 6.31 2.44 50.66
C GLU A 815 6.92 1.06 50.96
N GLN A 816 7.10 0.73 52.25
CA GLN A 816 7.65 -0.57 52.65
C GLN A 816 7.14 -1.05 54.01
N PHE A 817 7.20 -2.37 54.19
CA PHE A 817 7.00 -3.10 55.42
C PHE A 817 8.35 -3.60 55.93
N THR A 818 8.82 -3.04 57.04
CA THR A 818 9.96 -3.59 57.79
C THR A 818 9.43 -4.44 58.93
N PHE A 819 10.21 -5.44 59.37
CA PHE A 819 9.80 -6.30 60.48
C PHE A 819 10.86 -6.37 61.57
N ILE A 820 10.38 -6.64 62.79
CA ILE A 820 11.19 -6.91 63.97
C ILE A 820 10.71 -8.21 64.61
N SER A 821 11.64 -9.08 65.01
CA SER A 821 11.36 -10.23 65.87
C SER A 821 12.26 -10.20 67.10
N ASN A 822 11.70 -10.39 68.28
CA ASN A 822 12.49 -10.68 69.48
C ASN A 822 12.39 -12.17 69.79
N ASP A 823 13.42 -12.94 69.38
CA ASP A 823 13.39 -14.40 69.45
C ASP A 823 13.56 -14.92 70.89
N ILE A 824 14.14 -14.10 71.78
CA ILE A 824 14.29 -14.39 73.22
C ILE A 824 13.82 -13.17 74.03
N PRO A 825 12.50 -13.03 74.29
CA PRO A 825 11.94 -11.89 75.00
C PRO A 825 12.31 -11.86 76.50
N GLU A 826 12.79 -12.97 77.05
CA GLU A 826 13.21 -13.09 78.44
C GLU A 826 14.54 -12.35 78.74
N GLU A 827 15.32 -12.04 77.70
CA GLU A 827 16.62 -11.39 77.84
C GLU A 827 16.48 -9.85 77.97
N PRO A 828 16.90 -9.25 79.10
CA PRO A 828 16.72 -7.82 79.35
C PRO A 828 17.54 -6.94 78.39
N HIS A 829 18.66 -7.44 77.87
CA HIS A 829 19.50 -6.71 76.91
C HIS A 829 18.76 -6.48 75.58
N ASN A 830 18.02 -7.48 75.10
CA ASN A 830 17.26 -7.40 73.85
C ASN A 830 16.11 -6.40 73.97
N ASN A 831 15.39 -6.43 75.09
CA ASN A 831 14.28 -5.49 75.34
C ASN A 831 14.79 -4.04 75.45
N LYS A 832 15.95 -3.82 76.08
CA LYS A 832 16.57 -2.50 76.18
C LYS A 832 17.02 -1.97 74.81
N LEU A 833 17.59 -2.83 73.96
CA LEU A 833 17.98 -2.46 72.60
C LEU A 833 16.75 -2.15 71.74
N LEU A 834 15.69 -2.96 71.86
CA LEU A 834 14.43 -2.73 71.16
C LEU A 834 13.77 -1.42 71.58
N GLU A 835 13.73 -1.14 72.89
CA GLU A 835 13.22 0.13 73.43
C GLU A 835 14.04 1.33 72.92
N ALA A 836 15.37 1.21 72.88
CA ALA A 836 16.24 2.26 72.35
C ALA A 836 16.09 2.49 70.84
N LEU A 837 15.76 1.46 70.05
CA LEU A 837 15.48 1.59 68.62
C LEU A 837 14.13 2.26 68.33
N MET A 838 13.20 2.18 69.28
CA MET A 838 11.86 2.75 69.17
C MET A 838 11.74 4.14 69.82
N ASP A 839 12.65 4.48 70.74
CA ASP A 839 12.71 5.80 71.38
C ASP A 839 13.35 6.86 70.44
N LYS A 840 13.18 8.15 70.76
CA LYS A 840 13.70 9.26 69.92
C LYS A 840 15.22 9.15 69.77
N PRO A 841 15.79 9.25 68.55
CA PRO A 841 15.27 9.86 67.31
C PRO A 841 14.39 8.96 66.41
N GLY A 842 14.07 7.74 66.85
CA GLY A 842 13.23 6.79 66.12
C GLY A 842 14.01 5.85 65.20
N PHE A 843 13.27 5.06 64.42
CA PHE A 843 13.83 4.02 63.56
C PHE A 843 14.52 4.62 62.32
N GLY A 844 15.86 4.60 62.30
CA GLY A 844 16.70 5.11 61.20
C GLY A 844 17.41 6.43 61.53
N THR A 845 17.98 7.10 60.52
CA THR A 845 18.77 8.33 60.71
C THR A 845 18.04 9.61 60.30
N ARG A 846 16.81 9.50 59.78
CA ARG A 846 16.00 10.60 59.22
C ARG A 846 15.74 11.78 60.15
N CYS A 847 15.62 11.54 61.44
CA CYS A 847 15.29 12.56 62.44
C CYS A 847 16.46 12.86 63.38
N MET A 848 17.70 12.47 63.02
CA MET A 848 18.90 12.87 63.75
C MET A 848 19.24 14.35 63.48
N GLU A 849 19.64 15.08 64.52
CA GLU A 849 20.03 16.49 64.41
C GLU A 849 21.37 16.63 63.65
N GLY A 850 21.38 17.41 62.55
CA GLY A 850 22.62 17.83 61.87
C GLY A 850 22.64 17.73 60.34
N GLU A 851 21.84 16.86 59.72
CA GLU A 851 21.78 16.72 58.24
C GLU A 851 20.36 16.35 57.75
N PRO A 852 19.48 17.33 57.46
CA PRO A 852 18.18 17.03 56.85
C PRO A 852 18.36 16.60 55.39
N ILE A 853 17.84 15.42 55.05
CA ILE A 853 17.86 14.87 53.69
C ILE A 853 16.87 15.68 52.82
N PRO A 854 17.27 16.20 51.64
CA PRO A 854 16.34 16.86 50.73
C PRO A 854 15.25 15.88 50.25
N ASP A 855 14.01 16.36 50.09
CA ASP A 855 12.79 15.64 49.67
C ASP A 855 12.12 14.69 50.69
N THR A 856 12.63 14.50 51.91
CA THR A 856 11.97 13.66 52.94
C THR A 856 11.85 14.36 54.32
N PRO A 857 10.77 15.13 54.59
CA PRO A 857 10.60 15.81 55.87
C PRO A 857 10.39 14.82 57.03
N CYS A 858 11.00 15.03 58.20
CA CYS A 858 10.71 14.25 59.42
C CYS A 858 9.30 14.63 59.94
N ILE A 859 8.31 13.75 59.74
CA ILE A 859 6.96 13.89 60.29
C ILE A 859 6.83 12.84 61.40
N GLU A 860 6.70 13.28 62.65
CA GLU A 860 6.49 12.38 63.79
C GLU A 860 5.07 11.79 63.72
N VAL A 861 4.96 10.52 63.31
CA VAL A 861 3.72 9.73 63.49
C VAL A 861 3.87 8.95 64.80
N LYS A 862 3.18 9.37 65.86
CA LYS A 862 3.04 8.57 67.08
C LYS A 862 1.85 7.63 66.90
N ASP A 863 2.11 6.44 66.40
CA ASP A 863 1.11 5.37 66.30
C ASP A 863 1.42 4.28 67.33
N ASP A 864 0.39 3.80 68.02
CA ASP A 864 0.48 2.61 68.87
C ASP A 864 0.38 1.34 68.02
N TRP A 865 0.80 0.20 68.56
CA TRP A 865 0.63 -1.09 67.88
C TRP A 865 -0.84 -1.40 67.60
N THR A 866 -1.23 -1.49 66.33
CA THR A 866 -2.59 -1.83 65.89
C THR A 866 -2.65 -3.17 65.18
N LEU A 867 -3.75 -3.91 65.36
CA LEU A 867 -4.02 -5.15 64.63
C LEU A 867 -4.86 -4.83 63.39
N PRO A 868 -4.42 -5.20 62.17
CA PRO A 868 -5.22 -5.01 60.97
C PRO A 868 -6.55 -5.77 61.03
N GLN A 869 -7.59 -5.23 60.39
CA GLN A 869 -8.87 -5.92 60.28
C GLN A 869 -8.72 -7.20 59.44
N VAL A 870 -9.14 -8.33 60.00
CA VAL A 870 -9.04 -9.65 59.37
C VAL A 870 -10.39 -10.03 58.74
N PRO A 871 -10.43 -10.49 57.47
CA PRO A 871 -11.65 -11.01 56.87
C PRO A 871 -12.22 -12.19 57.68
N GLN A 872 -13.56 -12.24 57.83
CA GLN A 872 -14.23 -13.29 58.62
C GLN A 872 -13.91 -14.72 58.13
N SER A 873 -13.64 -14.89 56.83
CA SER A 873 -13.22 -16.17 56.25
C SER A 873 -11.89 -16.66 56.81
N VAL A 874 -10.92 -15.77 57.06
CA VAL A 874 -9.59 -16.12 57.56
C VAL A 874 -9.61 -16.35 59.07
N SER A 875 -10.40 -15.56 59.82
CA SER A 875 -10.58 -15.79 61.25
C SER A 875 -11.27 -17.12 61.55
N ASP A 876 -12.26 -17.52 60.73
CA ASP A 876 -12.97 -18.79 60.88
C ASP A 876 -12.08 -19.99 60.67
N ILE A 877 -11.16 -19.90 59.71
CA ILE A 877 -10.18 -20.95 59.40
C ILE A 877 -9.26 -21.20 60.61
N PHE A 878 -8.79 -20.14 61.26
CA PHE A 878 -7.89 -20.26 62.41
C PHE A 878 -8.62 -20.70 63.69
N ASN A 879 -9.85 -20.22 63.92
CA ASN A 879 -10.65 -20.59 65.09
C ASN A 879 -11.20 -22.02 65.04
N LYS A 880 -11.42 -22.58 63.84
CA LYS A 880 -11.91 -23.96 63.64
C LYS A 880 -10.79 -24.96 63.34
N GLY A 881 -9.61 -24.49 62.92
CA GLY A 881 -8.45 -25.31 62.58
C GLY A 881 -7.55 -25.67 63.76
N ASN A 882 -6.67 -26.67 63.59
CA ASN A 882 -5.64 -27.05 64.56
C ASN A 882 -4.28 -26.41 64.20
N TRP A 883 -4.23 -25.08 64.08
CA TRP A 883 -3.04 -24.33 63.65
C TRP A 883 -2.50 -23.45 64.78
N THR A 884 -1.19 -23.38 64.91
CA THR A 884 -0.49 -22.56 65.91
C THR A 884 0.25 -21.41 65.23
N MET A 885 0.63 -20.37 65.99
CA MET A 885 1.45 -19.27 65.46
C MET A 885 2.86 -19.69 65.05
N GLU A 886 3.37 -20.80 65.61
CA GLU A 886 4.68 -21.38 65.27
C GLU A 886 4.64 -22.23 63.99
N ASN A 887 3.49 -22.85 63.68
CA ASN A 887 3.24 -23.56 62.43
C ASN A 887 1.90 -23.13 61.82
N PRO A 888 1.80 -21.90 61.29
CA PRO A 888 0.55 -21.37 60.81
C PRO A 888 0.26 -21.90 59.39
N SER A 889 -0.96 -22.42 59.19
CA SER A 889 -1.68 -22.55 57.90
C SER A 889 -1.06 -23.48 56.82
N PRO A 890 -1.85 -23.97 55.84
CA PRO A 890 -1.43 -25.00 54.88
C PRO A 890 -0.29 -24.54 53.96
N LEU A 891 0.43 -25.52 53.41
CA LEU A 891 1.54 -25.30 52.48
C LEU A 891 1.07 -24.57 51.22
N CYS A 892 1.92 -23.68 50.70
CA CYS A 892 1.67 -23.09 49.38
C CYS A 892 1.92 -24.12 48.27
N GLU A 893 1.14 -24.04 47.20
CA GLU A 893 1.32 -24.90 46.03
C GLU A 893 2.40 -24.32 45.12
N CYS A 894 3.55 -25.00 45.07
CA CYS A 894 4.61 -24.72 44.11
C CYS A 894 4.28 -25.31 42.73
N SER A 895 4.89 -24.75 41.69
CA SER A 895 4.78 -25.24 40.32
C SER A 895 5.18 -26.71 40.17
N CYS A 896 4.31 -27.51 39.54
CA CYS A 896 4.54 -28.92 39.19
C CYS A 896 4.72 -29.08 37.67
N GLU A 897 5.25 -30.21 37.20
CA GLU A 897 5.57 -30.43 35.76
C GLU A 897 4.40 -30.15 34.78
N GLY A 898 3.15 -30.30 35.22
CA GLY A 898 1.94 -30.02 34.41
C GLY A 898 1.38 -28.59 34.51
N ARG A 899 1.77 -27.78 35.50
CA ARG A 899 1.38 -26.37 35.68
C ARG A 899 2.55 -25.58 36.28
N LYS A 900 3.33 -24.98 35.39
CA LYS A 900 4.39 -24.00 35.66
C LYS A 900 3.78 -22.60 35.85
N ARG A 901 3.94 -22.06 37.05
CA ARG A 901 3.64 -20.68 37.44
C ARG A 901 4.93 -19.98 37.90
N MET A 902 5.01 -18.66 37.75
CA MET A 902 6.19 -17.89 38.16
C MET A 902 6.38 -17.81 39.68
N LEU A 903 5.29 -17.66 40.45
CA LEU A 903 5.26 -17.61 41.91
C LEU A 903 4.29 -18.67 42.46
N PRO A 904 4.41 -19.09 43.74
CA PRO A 904 3.51 -20.08 44.32
C PRO A 904 2.15 -19.47 44.65
N GLU A 905 1.11 -20.30 44.58
CA GLU A 905 -0.23 -19.91 45.02
C GLU A 905 -0.41 -20.34 46.49
N CYS A 906 -0.59 -19.34 47.36
CA CYS A 906 -0.79 -19.55 48.79
C CYS A 906 -2.27 -19.34 49.14
N PRO A 907 -2.91 -20.28 49.86
CA PRO A 907 -4.33 -20.14 50.23
C PRO A 907 -4.58 -18.95 51.15
N ALA A 908 -5.83 -18.46 51.19
CA ALA A 908 -6.21 -17.36 52.07
C ALA A 908 -5.95 -17.72 53.55
N GLY A 909 -5.17 -16.90 54.25
CA GLY A 909 -4.70 -17.17 55.62
C GLY A 909 -3.33 -17.86 55.73
N ALA A 910 -2.65 -18.13 54.60
CA ALA A 910 -1.27 -18.59 54.57
C ALA A 910 -0.32 -17.61 55.29
N GLY A 911 0.46 -18.10 56.26
CA GLY A 911 1.32 -17.29 57.14
C GLY A 911 0.65 -16.84 58.45
N GLY A 912 -0.62 -17.21 58.68
CA GLY A 912 -1.35 -16.91 59.91
C GLY A 912 -2.01 -15.53 59.92
N LEU A 913 -2.56 -15.13 61.07
CA LEU A 913 -3.19 -13.82 61.25
C LEU A 913 -2.18 -12.69 61.01
N PRO A 914 -2.58 -11.52 60.48
CA PRO A 914 -1.65 -10.42 60.26
C PRO A 914 -0.98 -10.00 61.59
N PRO A 915 0.34 -9.72 61.60
CA PRO A 915 1.03 -9.26 62.80
C PRO A 915 0.57 -7.85 63.22
N PRO A 916 0.76 -7.46 64.49
CA PRO A 916 0.63 -6.07 64.91
C PRO A 916 1.51 -5.16 64.06
N GLN A 917 0.95 -4.02 63.63
CA GLN A 917 1.60 -3.05 62.76
C GLN A 917 1.65 -1.68 63.45
N MET A 918 2.72 -0.93 63.18
CA MET A 918 2.92 0.44 63.65
C MET A 918 3.47 1.28 62.51
N MET A 919 2.88 2.46 62.27
CA MET A 919 3.39 3.40 61.27
C MET A 919 4.58 4.18 61.86
N ILE A 920 5.77 4.02 61.27
CA ILE A 920 6.97 4.79 61.66
C ILE A 920 7.00 6.13 60.90
N SER A 921 6.55 6.12 59.64
CA SER A 921 6.46 7.27 58.75
C SER A 921 5.26 7.08 57.82
N ASP A 922 4.82 8.14 57.13
CA ASP A 922 3.80 8.11 56.08
C ASP A 922 3.91 6.94 55.08
N LYS A 923 5.11 6.41 54.84
CA LYS A 923 5.39 5.33 53.89
C LYS A 923 6.04 4.08 54.50
N ASP A 924 6.45 4.12 55.77
CA ASP A 924 7.17 3.00 56.41
C ASP A 924 6.31 2.39 57.52
N THR A 925 5.94 1.11 57.35
CA THR A 925 5.18 0.34 58.34
C THR A 925 6.05 -0.73 59.00
N LEU A 926 6.09 -0.76 60.33
CA LEU A 926 6.79 -1.76 61.12
C LEU A 926 5.87 -2.90 61.52
N GLN A 927 6.32 -4.15 61.36
CA GLN A 927 5.58 -5.36 61.73
C GLN A 927 6.29 -6.11 62.87
N ASN A 928 5.57 -6.41 63.95
CA ASN A 928 6.11 -7.23 65.05
C ASN A 928 5.84 -8.72 64.80
N LEU A 929 6.90 -9.47 64.51
CA LEU A 929 6.87 -10.91 64.24
C LEU A 929 7.31 -11.78 65.43
N THR A 930 7.45 -11.20 66.62
CA THR A 930 7.86 -11.91 67.85
C THR A 930 6.97 -13.14 68.10
N GLY A 931 7.61 -14.28 68.39
CA GLY A 931 6.92 -15.55 68.66
C GLY A 931 6.37 -16.27 67.42
N ARG A 932 6.84 -15.91 66.21
CA ARG A 932 6.47 -16.58 64.94
C ARG A 932 7.68 -17.20 64.27
N ASN A 933 7.43 -18.20 63.43
CA ASN A 933 8.44 -18.64 62.46
C ASN A 933 8.58 -17.59 61.35
N VAL A 934 9.56 -16.69 61.52
CA VAL A 934 9.85 -15.58 60.59
C VAL A 934 10.09 -16.09 59.16
N SER A 935 10.85 -17.17 59.00
CA SER A 935 11.19 -17.71 57.68
C SER A 935 9.94 -18.16 56.90
N ASP A 936 9.03 -18.89 57.56
CA ASP A 936 7.80 -19.40 56.96
C ASP A 936 6.80 -18.27 56.65
N TYR A 937 6.69 -17.29 57.55
CA TYR A 937 5.87 -16.10 57.34
C TYR A 937 6.30 -15.30 56.11
N LEU A 938 7.61 -15.05 55.98
CA LEU A 938 8.16 -14.28 54.85
C LEU A 938 7.88 -14.96 53.51
N VAL A 939 8.09 -16.28 53.41
CA VAL A 939 7.83 -17.04 52.18
C VAL A 939 6.34 -17.05 51.81
N LYS A 940 5.47 -17.37 52.78
CA LYS A 940 4.02 -17.55 52.52
C LYS A 940 3.30 -16.24 52.19
N THR A 941 3.78 -15.12 52.72
CA THR A 941 3.17 -13.79 52.48
C THR A 941 3.79 -13.03 51.32
N TYR A 942 4.95 -13.47 50.80
CA TYR A 942 5.63 -12.81 49.67
C TYR A 942 4.72 -12.69 48.44
N ALA A 943 4.11 -13.79 47.99
CA ALA A 943 3.27 -13.80 46.79
C ALA A 943 2.03 -12.90 46.94
N GLN A 944 1.46 -12.78 48.14
CA GLN A 944 0.31 -11.91 48.39
C GLN A 944 0.69 -10.42 48.39
N ILE A 945 1.89 -10.10 48.90
CA ILE A 945 2.39 -8.72 48.96
C ILE A 945 2.83 -8.24 47.58
N ILE A 946 3.54 -9.10 46.84
CA ILE A 946 3.92 -8.82 45.46
C ILE A 946 2.69 -8.80 44.55
N GLY A 947 1.71 -9.69 44.77
CA GLY A 947 0.45 -9.71 44.04
C GLY A 947 -0.33 -8.40 44.15
N LYS A 948 -0.40 -7.81 45.35
CA LYS A 948 -0.97 -6.46 45.58
C LYS A 948 -0.16 -5.33 44.94
N SER A 949 1.14 -5.56 44.71
CA SER A 949 2.05 -4.59 44.05
C SER A 949 2.06 -4.69 42.54
N LEU A 950 1.48 -5.74 41.97
CA LEU A 950 1.64 -6.09 40.56
C LEU A 950 0.73 -5.23 39.66
N ASN A 951 0.72 -3.91 39.90
CA ASN A 951 -0.02 -2.91 39.12
C ASN A 951 0.70 -2.59 37.80
N ASN A 952 2.03 -2.76 37.71
CA ASN A 952 2.79 -2.65 36.47
C ASN A 952 4.11 -3.46 36.53
N LYS A 953 4.46 -4.21 35.48
CA LYS A 953 5.61 -5.16 35.47
C LYS A 953 6.98 -4.46 35.40
N ILE A 954 7.02 -3.18 35.08
CA ILE A 954 8.28 -2.41 34.92
C ILE A 954 8.86 -2.01 36.29
N TRP A 955 7.98 -1.72 37.26
CA TRP A 955 8.30 -1.28 38.61
C TRP A 955 7.44 -2.05 39.63
N VAL A 956 7.84 -3.29 39.93
CA VAL A 956 7.36 -3.95 41.15
C VAL A 956 8.26 -3.48 42.28
N ASN A 957 7.75 -2.58 43.12
CA ASN A 957 8.41 -2.26 44.37
C ASN A 957 8.22 -3.47 45.27
N GLU A 958 9.33 -4.12 45.64
CA GLU A 958 9.27 -5.16 46.64
C GLU A 958 8.94 -4.48 47.96
N PHE A 959 7.68 -4.44 48.37
CA PHE A 959 7.28 -3.76 49.62
C PHE A 959 7.96 -4.30 50.89
N ARG A 960 8.90 -5.24 50.80
CA ARG A 960 9.74 -5.73 51.90
C ARG A 960 11.19 -5.79 51.45
N TYR A 961 12.00 -4.83 51.88
CA TYR A 961 13.43 -4.75 51.56
C TYR A 961 14.34 -5.23 52.69
N GLY A 962 13.86 -5.24 53.94
CA GLY A 962 14.70 -5.52 55.11
C GLY A 962 13.92 -5.72 56.41
N GLY A 963 14.55 -6.41 57.37
CA GLY A 963 14.06 -6.60 58.73
C GLY A 963 15.16 -7.23 59.58
N PHE A 964 14.98 -7.28 60.90
CA PHE A 964 15.98 -7.84 61.80
C PHE A 964 15.34 -8.63 62.94
N SER A 965 16.07 -9.64 63.40
CA SER A 965 15.72 -10.44 64.58
C SER A 965 16.73 -10.18 65.68
N LEU A 966 16.24 -9.97 66.89
CA LEU A 966 17.02 -9.85 68.11
C LEU A 966 17.04 -11.21 68.79
N GLY A 967 18.23 -11.75 69.01
CA GLY A 967 18.43 -13.01 69.71
C GLY A 967 19.62 -12.90 70.66
N ALA A 968 19.63 -13.75 71.68
CA ALA A 968 20.79 -13.92 72.55
C ALA A 968 21.43 -15.28 72.28
N ARG A 969 22.75 -15.35 72.47
CA ARG A 969 23.50 -16.60 72.34
C ARG A 969 23.13 -17.52 73.51
N GLY A 970 22.88 -18.80 73.23
CA GLY A 970 22.80 -19.80 74.29
C GLY A 970 24.13 -19.86 75.05
N SER A 971 24.10 -19.69 76.37
CA SER A 971 25.25 -19.62 77.28
C SER A 971 26.08 -20.92 77.39
N HIS A 972 25.92 -21.85 76.45
CA HIS A 972 26.39 -23.23 76.56
C HIS A 972 27.84 -23.48 76.11
N VAL A 973 28.59 -22.51 75.56
CA VAL A 973 29.87 -22.83 74.90
C VAL A 973 31.14 -22.38 75.64
N VAL A 974 31.19 -21.30 76.43
CA VAL A 974 32.39 -20.94 77.21
C VAL A 974 32.00 -20.07 78.42
N SER A 975 32.59 -20.29 79.60
CA SER A 975 32.37 -19.44 80.79
C SER A 975 32.94 -18.03 80.57
N HIS A 976 32.36 -17.04 81.27
CA HIS A 976 32.63 -15.60 81.15
C HIS A 976 34.05 -15.25 80.66
N THR A 977 34.15 -14.36 79.66
CA THR A 977 35.39 -13.85 79.05
C THR A 977 36.48 -13.44 80.05
N GLY A 978 36.10 -13.03 81.27
CA GLY A 978 37.02 -12.75 82.38
C GLY A 978 37.85 -13.97 82.85
N ASP A 979 37.29 -15.18 82.84
CA ASP A 979 37.98 -16.41 83.29
C ASP A 979 39.15 -16.77 82.34
N ILE A 980 38.98 -16.50 81.05
CA ILE A 980 39.99 -16.78 80.02
C ILE A 980 41.13 -15.78 80.09
N ASP A 981 40.82 -14.50 80.28
CA ASP A 981 41.86 -13.48 80.47
C ASP A 981 42.66 -13.76 81.74
N GLU A 982 42.00 -14.20 82.81
CA GLU A 982 42.67 -14.61 84.04
C GLU A 982 43.54 -15.86 83.83
N ALA A 983 43.05 -16.87 83.10
CA ALA A 983 43.83 -18.06 82.75
C ALA A 983 45.05 -17.72 81.87
N ILE A 984 44.92 -16.78 80.93
CA ILE A 984 46.03 -16.32 80.09
C ILE A 984 47.05 -15.53 80.93
N VAL A 985 46.60 -14.70 81.87
CA VAL A 985 47.49 -14.02 82.83
C VAL A 985 48.24 -15.02 83.69
N GLN A 986 47.55 -16.05 84.20
CA GLN A 986 48.19 -17.14 84.96
C GLN A 986 49.21 -17.90 84.12
N LEU A 987 48.90 -18.24 82.86
CA LEU A 987 49.84 -18.87 81.94
C LEU A 987 51.06 -17.98 81.66
N ARG A 988 50.89 -16.65 81.50
CA ARG A 988 52.01 -15.72 81.35
C ARG A 988 52.94 -15.70 82.55
N GLN A 989 52.37 -15.76 83.76
CA GLN A 989 53.13 -15.81 85.00
C GLN A 989 53.87 -17.15 85.16
N LEU A 990 53.23 -18.27 84.80
CA LEU A 990 53.81 -19.62 84.88
C LEU A 990 55.06 -19.78 84.00
N PHE A 991 55.03 -19.22 82.78
CA PHE A 991 56.13 -19.31 81.82
C PHE A 991 57.19 -18.18 81.93
N LYS A 992 57.05 -17.25 82.90
CA LYS A 992 57.98 -16.11 83.12
C LYS A 992 58.38 -15.39 81.82
N LEU A 993 57.39 -15.07 81.00
CA LEU A 993 57.61 -14.46 79.69
C LEU A 993 58.19 -13.04 79.85
N LYS A 994 59.31 -12.76 79.19
CA LYS A 994 59.89 -11.41 79.13
C LYS A 994 59.05 -10.51 78.22
N GLU A 995 58.84 -9.26 78.64
CA GLU A 995 58.18 -8.22 77.85
C GLU A 995 58.90 -8.03 76.50
N GLY A 996 58.13 -7.84 75.43
CA GLY A 996 58.66 -7.68 74.07
C GLY A 996 58.98 -8.96 73.28
N THR A 997 58.94 -10.15 73.89
CA THR A 997 59.16 -11.43 73.18
C THR A 997 57.97 -11.82 72.29
N ALA A 998 58.24 -12.62 71.24
CA ALA A 998 57.21 -13.13 70.33
C ALA A 998 56.11 -13.92 71.08
N ALA A 999 56.47 -14.66 72.14
CA ALA A 999 55.53 -15.37 72.98
C ALA A 999 54.64 -14.42 73.80
N ASN A 1000 55.17 -13.31 74.35
CA ASN A 1000 54.33 -12.33 75.04
C ASN A 1000 53.35 -11.62 74.07
N ARG A 1001 53.80 -11.34 72.83
CA ARG A 1001 52.92 -10.83 71.76
C ARG A 1001 51.86 -11.85 71.34
N PHE A 1002 52.22 -13.13 71.31
CA PHE A 1002 51.27 -14.21 71.01
C PHE A 1002 50.21 -14.34 72.09
N PHE A 1003 50.57 -14.42 73.38
CA PHE A 1003 49.58 -14.52 74.47
C PHE A 1003 48.75 -13.25 74.67
N SER A 1004 49.22 -12.08 74.24
CA SER A 1004 48.40 -10.84 74.19
C SER A 1004 47.46 -10.82 72.99
N SER A 1005 47.93 -11.25 71.83
CA SER A 1005 47.05 -11.46 70.67
C SER A 1005 46.05 -12.60 70.88
N LEU A 1006 46.38 -13.62 71.68
CA LEU A 1006 45.53 -14.79 71.93
C LEU A 1006 44.30 -14.41 72.76
N SER A 1007 44.47 -13.58 73.79
CA SER A 1007 43.35 -13.01 74.56
C SER A 1007 42.44 -12.21 73.62
N GLY A 1008 43.00 -11.30 72.81
CA GLY A 1008 42.22 -10.54 71.82
C GLY A 1008 41.57 -11.40 70.72
N PHE A 1009 42.21 -12.51 70.33
CA PHE A 1009 41.70 -13.46 69.34
C PHE A 1009 40.54 -14.30 69.90
N ILE A 1010 40.65 -14.79 71.14
CA ILE A 1010 39.59 -15.56 71.80
C ILE A 1010 38.38 -14.66 72.09
N GLN A 1011 38.62 -13.43 72.57
CA GLN A 1011 37.57 -12.40 72.68
C GLN A 1011 36.96 -12.00 71.31
N GLY A 1012 37.67 -12.25 70.21
CA GLY A 1012 37.18 -12.04 68.84
C GLY A 1012 36.42 -13.23 68.26
N LEU A 1013 36.72 -14.45 68.72
CA LEU A 1013 36.00 -15.68 68.38
C LEU A 1013 34.65 -15.76 69.10
N ASP A 1014 34.56 -15.20 70.31
CA ASP A 1014 33.32 -15.21 71.10
C ASP A 1014 32.21 -14.27 70.54
N THR A 1015 32.58 -13.46 69.55
CA THR A 1015 31.72 -12.48 68.88
C THR A 1015 31.37 -12.87 67.44
N LYS A 1016 31.76 -14.08 66.99
CA LYS A 1016 31.56 -14.60 65.63
C LYS A 1016 30.63 -15.79 65.59
#